data_AF-A0A7W9TNH1-F1
#
_entry.id   AF-A0A7W9TNH1-F1
#
_cell.length_a   1.000
_cell.length_b   1.000
_cell.length_c   1.000
_cell.angle_alpha   90.00
_cell.angle_beta   90.00
_cell.angle_gamma   90.00
#
_symmetry.space_group_name_H-M   'P 1'
#
loop_
_entity.id
_entity.type
_entity.pdbx_description
1 polymer ?
#
loop_
_entity_poly.entity_id
_entity_poly.type
_entity_poly.pdbx_seq_one_letter_code
_entity_poly.pdbx_strand_id
1 'polypeptide(L)'
;MNQPCRLPQGGRVRRGVPVNFTFNGKAYAGFEGDTLASALLANGVHFVARSFKYHRPRGILTAGVEEPNAIVQLESGPYTVPNARATEVELYEGLRATSVNAKPDIEHDRMAVMQRFARFIPAGFYYKTFMWPRSWWGKYEERIRDAAGLGSVPDTPDPDRYEKRYAHCDVLVVGAGPAGLAAACAAARSGARVMLVDDRGEAGGSLLWTEEIIDGKPAAEWVAGRVAELSALPDARVLMRTTAFGYQDHNLVTACERLHDHLPIRQRAGTRERVWKIRARHVVLATGAHERPLVFGNNDLPGIMLAGAVSACLHRYGVLPGRRAVVFTNNDSAYQCAIDLKRQGAEVTVVDPRVASEGTLPGEAVRLGIPVIHQAVVAEARGGRHVAGVRLRGLGARLPEGADTLACDLLAVSGGWNPVVHLYAQSRGKPRWCEERACFVPGEPAQPQGSAGAANGDFGLQEALDGGVRAGLAAVAGLASVRPAEAPAWSARPVRSSPLMPLWSVDKGERASRGPKQFIDYQNDVSVSDILLAVREGYHSVEHVKRYTAMGFGTDQGKLGNINGMAVLAEALGQSIPETGTTTFRPNYTPVSFGAIAGRELGDCFDPVRKTCLHDWNVEHGAVFEDVGNWKRAHYYPKPGEDMHAAVRRECLAVRNAVGLLDYSTLGKIDVRGPDAVEFLNRLYVNSWTKLQPGRCRYGLLLDENGMVMDDGVSIRLAEDHFLLTTTTSGAARIMSWMERWLQTEWPDLRVYLTSVTDQYAVATVTGPQARKVLSAVCDGIDFGNEAFPFMSFREGTIDGVFARVLRVSFSGELSYEIYTPANMGRHVAERLMRAGEPYGITPYGTETMHVLRGEKGYIIVGQDTDGSVTPMDLGMGGMVARNKDCLGKRSLMRSHTNGAGRKQFVGLLADDPACVLPEGGQILQGPTQAAIAPMFGHVTSSYMSPVLGRSIALALLKDGQERMGQSVTVATADGRFMPARVCSPVFYDPEGARQNVE
;
A
#
# COMPACT_ATOMS: atom_id res chain seq x y z
N MET A 1 1.30 20.83 40.74
CA MET A 1 0.50 20.23 39.66
C MET A 1 -0.82 19.78 40.27
N ASN A 2 -1.95 20.41 39.94
CA ASN A 2 -3.25 19.99 40.48
C ASN A 2 -3.96 19.11 39.44
N GLN A 3 -3.94 17.78 39.64
CA GLN A 3 -4.69 16.81 38.85
C GLN A 3 -5.91 16.37 39.68
N PRO A 4 -7.08 17.04 39.55
CA PRO A 4 -8.21 16.88 40.47
C PRO A 4 -8.84 15.47 40.47
N CYS A 5 -8.63 14.72 39.38
CA CYS A 5 -9.16 13.38 39.20
C CYS A 5 -8.10 12.28 39.39
N ARG A 6 -6.83 12.62 39.66
CA ARG A 6 -5.78 11.64 39.93
C ARG A 6 -5.89 11.13 41.37
N LEU A 7 -5.88 9.82 41.54
CA LEU A 7 -5.79 9.17 42.84
C LEU A 7 -4.40 9.42 43.45
N PRO A 8 -4.30 9.54 44.79
CA PRO A 8 -3.02 9.81 45.46
C PRO A 8 -2.00 8.68 45.29
N GLN A 9 -2.48 7.45 45.13
CA GLN A 9 -1.68 6.23 44.96
C GLN A 9 -2.27 5.33 43.86
N GLY A 10 -1.58 4.25 43.52
CA GLY A 10 -2.01 3.30 42.49
C GLY A 10 -1.75 3.79 41.06
N GLY A 11 -2.27 3.03 40.09
CA GLY A 11 -1.92 3.17 38.68
C GLY A 11 -0.58 2.51 38.34
N ARG A 12 -0.43 2.13 37.07
CA ARG A 12 0.79 1.62 36.43
C ARG A 12 1.56 2.74 35.73
N VAL A 13 1.60 3.92 36.36
CA VAL A 13 2.34 5.10 35.89
C VAL A 13 3.54 5.36 36.78
N ARG A 14 4.63 5.86 36.21
CA ARG A 14 5.85 6.20 36.95
C ARG A 14 5.72 7.60 37.56
N ARG A 15 5.14 7.68 38.75
CA ARG A 15 4.90 8.95 39.47
C ARG A 15 6.17 9.77 39.76
N GLY A 16 7.34 9.13 39.79
CA GLY A 16 8.64 9.81 39.90
C GLY A 16 9.13 10.50 38.63
N VAL A 17 8.46 10.28 37.49
CA VAL A 17 8.82 10.83 36.17
C VAL A 17 7.63 11.65 35.64
N PRO A 18 7.48 12.92 36.08
CA PRO A 18 6.44 13.80 35.57
C PRO A 18 6.72 14.15 34.10
N VAL A 19 5.63 14.33 33.33
CA VAL A 19 5.67 14.62 31.90
C VAL A 19 4.77 15.83 31.61
N ASN A 20 5.29 16.84 30.91
CA ASN A 20 4.54 18.01 30.49
C ASN A 20 4.05 17.87 29.05
N PHE A 21 2.82 18.31 28.78
CA PHE A 21 2.24 18.29 27.45
C PHE A 21 1.28 19.47 27.25
N THR A 22 0.90 19.73 26.00
CA THR A 22 -0.05 20.79 25.64
C THR A 22 -1.24 20.18 24.91
N PHE A 23 -2.45 20.56 25.33
CA PHE A 23 -3.69 20.22 24.63
C PHE A 23 -4.52 21.49 24.38
N ASN A 24 -4.91 21.73 23.13
CA ASN A 24 -5.62 22.96 22.71
C ASN A 24 -4.91 24.25 23.18
N GLY A 25 -3.58 24.28 23.09
CA GLY A 25 -2.77 25.43 23.50
C GLY A 25 -2.59 25.62 25.01
N LYS A 26 -3.24 24.79 25.85
CA LYS A 26 -3.10 24.84 27.31
C LYS A 26 -2.13 23.77 27.81
N ALA A 27 -1.25 24.15 28.74
CA ALA A 27 -0.30 23.25 29.37
C ALA A 27 -0.95 22.37 30.45
N TYR A 28 -0.57 21.10 30.46
CA TYR A 28 -1.00 20.09 31.43
C TYR A 28 0.21 19.24 31.85
N ALA A 29 0.03 18.49 32.94
CA ALA A 29 1.03 17.55 33.43
C ALA A 29 0.43 16.14 33.56
N GLY A 30 1.26 15.12 33.36
CA GLY A 30 0.99 13.70 33.49
C GLY A 30 2.21 12.97 34.04
N PHE A 31 2.25 11.66 33.89
CA PHE A 31 3.38 10.81 34.26
C PHE A 31 3.75 9.86 33.12
N GLU A 32 5.00 9.42 33.07
CA GLU A 32 5.40 8.36 32.15
C GLU A 32 4.53 7.10 32.39
N GLY A 33 3.97 6.55 31.31
CA GLY A 33 2.98 5.46 31.36
C GLY A 33 1.53 5.91 31.22
N ASP A 34 1.24 7.22 31.30
CA ASP A 34 -0.06 7.75 30.88
C ASP A 34 -0.22 7.66 29.35
N THR A 35 -1.47 7.60 28.91
CA THR A 35 -1.85 7.99 27.56
C THR A 35 -2.35 9.45 27.57
N LEU A 36 -2.46 10.08 26.40
CA LEU A 36 -3.06 11.41 26.30
C LEU A 36 -4.47 11.42 26.91
N ALA A 37 -5.28 10.39 26.66
CA ALA A 37 -6.61 10.25 27.23
C ALA A 37 -6.58 10.17 28.78
N SER A 38 -5.73 9.32 29.36
CA SER A 38 -5.67 9.18 30.83
C SER A 38 -5.16 10.46 31.50
N ALA A 39 -4.17 11.13 30.89
CA ALA A 39 -3.66 12.40 31.39
C ALA A 39 -4.71 13.52 31.31
N LEU A 40 -5.50 13.60 30.24
CA LEU A 40 -6.59 14.56 30.13
C LEU A 40 -7.65 14.34 31.21
N LEU A 41 -8.10 13.10 31.42
CA LEU A 41 -9.05 12.76 32.49
C LEU A 41 -8.48 13.08 33.88
N ALA A 42 -7.20 12.78 34.14
CA ALA A 42 -6.55 13.11 35.41
C ALA A 42 -6.58 14.61 35.73
N ASN A 43 -6.50 15.45 34.69
CA ASN A 43 -6.58 16.91 34.79
C ASN A 43 -8.03 17.44 34.76
N GLY A 44 -9.05 16.57 34.81
CA GLY A 44 -10.47 16.95 34.81
C GLY A 44 -11.00 17.39 33.43
N VAL A 45 -10.33 17.01 32.34
CA VAL A 45 -10.74 17.36 30.97
C VAL A 45 -11.60 16.23 30.39
N HIS A 46 -12.91 16.41 30.42
CA HIS A 46 -13.88 15.43 29.90
C HIS A 46 -14.36 15.75 28.48
N PHE A 47 -14.43 17.03 28.11
CA PHE A 47 -14.85 17.48 26.79
C PHE A 47 -13.62 17.65 25.88
N VAL A 48 -13.41 16.72 24.96
CA VAL A 48 -12.15 16.60 24.18
C VAL A 48 -12.33 16.71 22.67
N ALA A 49 -13.53 16.43 22.15
CA ALA A 49 -13.83 16.52 20.72
C ALA A 49 -15.29 16.92 20.46
N ARG A 50 -15.60 17.27 19.20
CA ARG A 50 -16.97 17.44 18.73
C ARG A 50 -17.31 16.42 17.66
N SER A 51 -18.57 16.00 17.64
CA SER A 51 -19.04 14.99 16.69
C SER A 51 -18.99 15.48 15.24
N PHE A 52 -18.76 14.56 14.30
CA PHE A 52 -18.55 14.84 12.88
C PHE A 52 -19.65 15.68 12.22
N LYS A 53 -20.93 15.30 12.42
CA LYS A 53 -22.07 15.88 11.68
C LYS A 53 -22.82 16.92 12.49
N TYR A 54 -23.08 16.60 13.75
CA TYR A 54 -23.92 17.42 14.63
C TYR A 54 -23.11 18.37 15.51
N HIS A 55 -21.78 18.27 15.51
CA HIS A 55 -20.90 19.06 16.39
C HIS A 55 -21.31 18.97 17.85
N ARG A 56 -21.80 17.80 18.29
CA ARG A 56 -22.20 17.54 19.68
C ARG A 56 -20.96 17.41 20.56
N PRO A 57 -21.00 17.84 21.84
CA PRO A 57 -19.89 17.64 22.75
C PRO A 57 -19.57 16.16 22.92
N ARG A 58 -18.30 15.75 22.76
CA ARG A 58 -17.84 14.37 22.94
C ARG A 58 -16.68 14.28 23.93
N GLY A 59 -16.71 13.21 24.72
CA GLY A 59 -15.68 12.85 25.67
C GLY A 59 -15.01 11.53 25.35
N ILE A 60 -13.95 11.21 26.09
CA ILE A 60 -13.30 9.89 26.06
C ILE A 60 -14.33 8.84 26.48
N LEU A 61 -14.50 7.80 25.65
CA LEU A 61 -15.50 6.75 25.86
C LEU A 61 -14.83 5.43 26.29
N THR A 62 -13.60 5.19 25.86
CA THR A 62 -12.92 3.90 25.99
C THR A 62 -11.50 4.07 26.55
N ALA A 63 -10.71 2.99 26.60
CA ALA A 63 -9.31 3.01 27.05
C ALA A 63 -8.37 2.27 26.08
N GLY A 64 -8.79 2.10 24.82
CA GLY A 64 -8.11 1.26 23.84
C GLY A 64 -8.33 1.71 22.40
N VAL A 65 -8.09 0.78 21.48
CA VAL A 65 -8.15 1.01 20.02
C VAL A 65 -9.57 1.24 19.50
N GLU A 66 -10.56 0.91 20.30
CA GLU A 66 -11.99 1.05 20.03
C GLU A 66 -12.55 2.45 20.31
N GLU A 67 -11.72 3.42 20.73
CA GLU A 67 -12.10 4.82 20.97
C GLU A 67 -12.62 5.54 19.70
N PRO A 68 -13.88 6.00 19.68
CA PRO A 68 -14.46 6.67 18.50
C PRO A 68 -14.48 8.21 18.60
N ASN A 69 -14.36 8.79 19.80
CA ASN A 69 -14.60 10.20 20.05
C ASN A 69 -13.31 11.00 20.17
N ALA A 70 -12.37 10.55 21.01
CA ALA A 70 -11.16 11.29 21.37
C ALA A 70 -10.09 11.21 20.27
N ILE A 71 -10.44 11.70 19.09
CA ILE A 71 -9.59 11.83 17.92
C ILE A 71 -8.91 13.20 17.97
N VAL A 72 -7.59 13.23 17.78
CA VAL A 72 -6.77 14.45 17.89
C VAL A 72 -5.82 14.61 16.72
N GLN A 73 -5.38 15.85 16.51
CA GLN A 73 -4.20 16.17 15.71
C GLN A 73 -3.00 16.19 16.66
N LEU A 74 -1.90 15.53 16.30
CA LEU A 74 -0.64 15.61 17.03
C LEU A 74 0.35 16.51 16.32
N GLU A 75 1.15 17.23 17.10
CA GLU A 75 2.33 17.97 16.66
C GLU A 75 2.04 19.01 15.56
N SER A 76 3.08 19.46 14.86
CA SER A 76 2.97 20.52 13.85
C SER A 76 4.02 20.36 12.75
N GLY A 77 3.77 20.99 11.59
CA GLY A 77 4.68 20.95 10.45
C GLY A 77 4.93 19.51 9.96
N PRO A 78 6.19 19.12 9.70
CA PRO A 78 6.50 17.82 9.10
C PRO A 78 6.20 16.61 10.02
N TYR A 79 6.08 16.82 11.33
CA TYR A 79 5.78 15.76 12.31
C TYR A 79 4.28 15.59 12.59
N THR A 80 3.44 16.34 11.90
CA THR A 80 2.00 16.37 12.17
C THR A 80 1.37 14.99 11.92
N VAL A 81 0.58 14.49 12.87
CA VAL A 81 -0.16 13.22 12.73
C VAL A 81 -1.65 13.48 12.88
N PRO A 82 -2.43 13.37 11.79
CA PRO A 82 -3.88 13.54 11.87
C PRO A 82 -4.56 12.29 12.44
N ASN A 83 -5.75 12.50 13.01
CA ASN A 83 -6.67 11.44 13.40
C ASN A 83 -6.10 10.43 14.41
N ALA A 84 -5.17 10.85 15.27
CA ALA A 84 -4.64 9.98 16.32
C ALA A 84 -5.70 9.74 17.40
N ARG A 85 -5.79 8.51 17.92
CA ARG A 85 -6.68 8.17 19.03
C ARG A 85 -5.97 8.47 20.35
N ALA A 86 -6.49 9.40 21.15
CA ALA A 86 -5.85 9.83 22.39
C ALA A 86 -5.61 8.68 23.39
N THR A 87 -6.38 7.59 23.30
CA THR A 87 -6.24 6.37 24.10
C THR A 87 -5.04 5.50 23.71
N GLU A 88 -4.49 5.65 22.50
CA GLU A 88 -3.29 4.94 22.03
C GLU A 88 -2.03 5.81 22.07
N VAL A 89 -2.18 7.13 22.19
CA VAL A 89 -1.06 8.06 22.23
C VAL A 89 -0.45 8.03 23.62
N GLU A 90 0.72 7.42 23.75
CA GLU A 90 1.49 7.46 25.00
C GLU A 90 2.09 8.83 25.24
N LEU A 91 2.03 9.26 26.49
CA LEU A 91 2.48 10.58 26.88
C LEU A 91 4.02 10.63 26.92
N TYR A 92 4.58 11.66 26.29
CA TYR A 92 6.00 11.96 26.34
C TYR A 92 6.24 13.46 26.53
N GLU A 93 7.44 13.82 26.99
CA GLU A 93 7.78 15.21 27.32
C GLU A 93 7.68 16.12 26.10
N GLY A 94 6.86 17.17 26.25
CA GLY A 94 6.66 18.19 25.23
C GLY A 94 5.62 17.84 24.17
N LEU A 95 4.87 16.75 24.32
CA LEU A 95 3.79 16.35 23.40
C LEU A 95 2.80 17.50 23.18
N ARG A 96 2.40 17.71 21.92
CA ARG A 96 1.39 18.71 21.53
C ARG A 96 0.23 18.02 20.82
N ALA A 97 -0.98 18.30 21.28
CA ALA A 97 -2.20 17.79 20.67
C ALA A 97 -3.28 18.87 20.58
N THR A 98 -4.15 18.77 19.57
CA THR A 98 -5.33 19.63 19.43
C THR A 98 -6.55 18.82 19.03
N SER A 99 -7.73 19.26 19.49
CA SER A 99 -9.02 18.71 19.08
C SER A 99 -9.22 18.86 17.58
N VAL A 100 -9.87 17.87 16.97
CA VAL A 100 -10.32 17.92 15.59
C VAL A 100 -11.76 18.43 15.50
N ASN A 101 -12.16 18.90 14.31
CA ASN A 101 -13.53 19.28 13.99
C ASN A 101 -14.19 20.33 14.93
N ALA A 102 -13.44 21.36 15.31
CA ALA A 102 -13.95 22.50 16.08
C ALA A 102 -13.29 23.81 15.64
N LYS A 103 -14.08 24.85 15.31
CA LYS A 103 -13.55 26.17 14.90
C LYS A 103 -14.33 27.33 15.55
N PRO A 104 -13.67 28.30 16.22
CA PRO A 104 -12.21 28.44 16.38
C PRO A 104 -11.63 27.50 17.45
N ASP A 105 -12.43 27.06 18.40
CA ASP A 105 -12.06 26.14 19.48
C ASP A 105 -13.26 25.26 19.86
N ILE A 106 -13.04 24.29 20.76
CA ILE A 106 -14.05 23.29 21.12
C ILE A 106 -15.19 23.91 21.95
N GLU A 107 -14.96 24.95 22.73
CA GLU A 107 -15.98 25.62 23.53
C GLU A 107 -16.89 26.52 22.69
N HIS A 108 -16.34 27.24 21.71
CA HIS A 108 -17.00 28.28 20.91
C HIS A 108 -17.23 27.88 19.45
N ASP A 109 -17.28 26.58 19.16
CA ASP A 109 -17.46 26.05 17.81
C ASP A 109 -18.69 26.63 17.09
N ARG A 110 -18.46 27.30 15.95
CA ARG A 110 -19.52 27.96 15.17
C ARG A 110 -20.53 26.97 14.61
N MET A 111 -20.10 25.74 14.31
CA MET A 111 -20.94 24.70 13.73
C MET A 111 -21.84 24.00 14.75
N ALA A 112 -21.66 24.27 16.05
CA ALA A 112 -22.55 23.76 17.11
C ALA A 112 -24.02 24.16 16.91
N VAL A 113 -24.31 25.20 16.12
CA VAL A 113 -25.68 25.59 15.75
C VAL A 113 -26.43 24.49 14.99
N MET A 114 -25.72 23.59 14.30
CA MET A 114 -26.31 22.47 13.53
C MET A 114 -27.14 21.54 14.41
N GLN A 115 -26.87 21.49 15.72
CA GLN A 115 -27.68 20.73 16.68
C GLN A 115 -29.15 21.16 16.67
N ARG A 116 -29.44 22.46 16.49
CA ARG A 116 -30.81 22.98 16.42
C ARG A 116 -31.54 22.57 15.14
N PHE A 117 -30.78 22.23 14.11
CA PHE A 117 -31.30 21.80 12.80
C PHE A 117 -31.18 20.29 12.56
N ALA A 118 -30.73 19.51 13.56
CA ALA A 118 -30.44 18.08 13.40
C ALA A 118 -31.62 17.26 12.85
N ARG A 119 -32.87 17.68 13.10
CA ARG A 119 -34.09 17.05 12.54
C ARG A 119 -34.17 17.14 11.01
N PHE A 120 -33.59 18.17 10.42
CA PHE A 120 -33.57 18.40 8.96
C PHE A 120 -32.35 17.79 8.28
N ILE A 121 -31.42 17.20 9.06
CA ILE A 121 -30.19 16.58 8.56
C ILE A 121 -30.18 15.09 8.92
N PRO A 122 -31.15 14.27 8.44
CA PRO A 122 -31.15 12.82 8.65
C PRO A 122 -30.01 12.13 7.88
N ALA A 123 -29.81 10.82 8.07
CA ALA A 123 -29.01 10.03 7.14
C ALA A 123 -29.48 10.18 5.68
N GLY A 124 -28.53 10.20 4.74
CA GLY A 124 -28.77 10.41 3.31
C GLY A 124 -29.21 11.81 2.86
N PHE A 125 -29.33 12.79 3.78
CA PHE A 125 -29.68 14.18 3.44
C PHE A 125 -28.78 14.77 2.33
N TYR A 126 -27.47 14.53 2.44
CA TYR A 126 -26.47 15.05 1.50
C TYR A 126 -26.66 14.54 0.07
N TYR A 127 -27.05 13.28 -0.11
CA TYR A 127 -27.37 12.72 -1.44
C TYR A 127 -28.58 13.42 -2.07
N LYS A 128 -29.56 13.81 -1.26
CA LYS A 128 -30.83 14.40 -1.72
C LYS A 128 -30.71 15.90 -1.98
N THR A 129 -29.87 16.60 -1.23
CA THR A 129 -29.80 18.07 -1.25
C THR A 129 -28.63 18.61 -2.07
N PHE A 130 -27.44 17.99 -1.99
CA PHE A 130 -26.23 18.59 -2.59
C PHE A 130 -25.83 18.00 -3.93
N MET A 131 -26.37 16.84 -4.35
CA MET A 131 -26.10 16.29 -5.68
C MET A 131 -26.84 17.01 -6.82
N TRP A 132 -27.72 17.97 -6.49
CA TRP A 132 -28.49 18.74 -7.45
C TRP A 132 -28.46 20.24 -7.12
N PRO A 133 -28.30 21.15 -8.11
CA PRO A 133 -27.98 20.87 -9.51
C PRO A 133 -26.51 20.44 -9.68
N ARG A 134 -26.22 19.57 -10.66
CA ARG A 134 -24.88 19.03 -10.93
C ARG A 134 -23.81 20.12 -11.10
N SER A 135 -24.16 21.27 -11.68
CA SER A 135 -23.25 22.41 -11.89
C SER A 135 -22.74 23.04 -10.59
N TRP A 136 -23.40 22.80 -9.45
CA TRP A 136 -23.01 23.34 -8.15
C TRP A 136 -22.26 22.32 -7.29
N TRP A 137 -22.19 21.05 -7.70
CA TRP A 137 -21.54 20.00 -6.93
C TRP A 137 -20.10 20.36 -6.54
N GLY A 138 -19.29 20.88 -7.47
CA GLY A 138 -17.90 21.26 -7.16
C GLY A 138 -17.79 22.32 -6.04
N LYS A 139 -18.73 23.28 -5.99
CA LYS A 139 -18.78 24.30 -4.93
C LYS A 139 -19.26 23.73 -3.60
N TYR A 140 -20.23 22.82 -3.62
CA TYR A 140 -20.70 22.14 -2.42
C TYR A 140 -19.63 21.21 -1.86
N GLU A 141 -18.97 20.45 -2.74
CA GLU A 141 -17.93 19.49 -2.39
C GLU A 141 -16.77 20.15 -1.64
N GLU A 142 -16.27 21.29 -2.12
CA GLU A 142 -15.20 22.04 -1.45
C GLU A 142 -15.59 22.40 -0.01
N ARG A 143 -16.76 23.02 0.19
CA ARG A 143 -17.23 23.42 1.53
C ARG A 143 -17.59 22.22 2.42
N ILE A 144 -18.11 21.14 1.84
CA ILE A 144 -18.43 19.92 2.58
C ILE A 144 -17.13 19.25 3.04
N ARG A 145 -16.10 19.16 2.19
CA ARG A 145 -14.79 18.60 2.57
C ARG A 145 -14.15 19.39 3.71
N ASP A 146 -14.20 20.71 3.66
CA ASP A 146 -13.69 21.58 4.74
C ASP A 146 -14.44 21.44 6.07
N ALA A 147 -15.74 21.12 6.01
CA ALA A 147 -16.60 20.95 7.18
C ALA A 147 -16.65 19.50 7.69
N ALA A 148 -16.34 18.51 6.85
CA ALA A 148 -16.41 17.09 7.16
C ALA A 148 -15.03 16.47 7.47
N GLY A 149 -13.92 17.15 7.22
CA GLY A 149 -12.60 16.67 7.63
C GLY A 149 -12.44 16.61 9.15
N LEU A 150 -11.82 15.53 9.67
CA LEU A 150 -11.40 15.46 11.07
C LEU A 150 -10.04 16.16 11.24
N GLY A 151 -8.93 15.49 10.93
CA GLY A 151 -7.57 16.04 11.00
C GLY A 151 -7.04 16.62 9.67
N SER A 152 -5.88 17.27 9.74
CA SER A 152 -5.15 17.84 8.59
C SER A 152 -3.83 17.11 8.36
N VAL A 153 -3.56 16.78 7.10
CA VAL A 153 -2.30 16.15 6.66
C VAL A 153 -1.19 17.20 6.52
N PRO A 154 0.10 16.83 6.68
CA PRO A 154 1.20 17.74 6.39
C PRO A 154 1.28 18.10 4.91
N ASP A 155 1.76 19.31 4.61
CA ASP A 155 2.11 19.80 3.26
C ASP A 155 3.61 19.65 2.95
N THR A 156 4.42 19.29 3.96
CA THR A 156 5.85 19.03 3.84
C THR A 156 6.17 17.53 3.89
N PRO A 157 7.30 17.07 3.30
CA PRO A 157 7.73 15.68 3.39
C PRO A 157 7.90 15.19 4.83
N ASP A 158 7.53 13.93 5.05
CA ASP A 158 7.74 13.22 6.31
C ASP A 158 9.25 12.99 6.56
N PRO A 159 9.82 13.47 7.68
CA PRO A 159 11.24 13.35 7.99
C PRO A 159 11.60 12.00 8.64
N ASP A 160 10.61 11.20 9.03
CA ASP A 160 10.84 9.92 9.71
C ASP A 160 11.30 8.83 8.73
N ARG A 161 11.99 7.83 9.29
CA ARG A 161 12.45 6.65 8.55
C ARG A 161 11.60 5.43 8.88
N TYR A 162 11.34 4.61 7.87
CA TYR A 162 10.50 3.42 7.97
C TYR A 162 11.23 2.19 7.43
N GLU A 163 10.91 1.00 7.95
CA GLU A 163 11.52 -0.27 7.51
C GLU A 163 10.50 -1.40 7.36
N LYS A 164 10.90 -2.41 6.57
CA LYS A 164 10.17 -3.68 6.45
C LYS A 164 11.06 -4.81 6.95
N ARG A 165 10.49 -5.80 7.63
CA ARG A 165 11.15 -7.06 8.02
C ARG A 165 10.31 -8.26 7.63
N TYR A 166 11.00 -9.34 7.29
CA TYR A 166 10.41 -10.61 6.88
C TYR A 166 10.82 -11.67 7.90
N ALA A 167 9.87 -12.41 8.44
CA ALA A 167 10.11 -13.42 9.47
C ALA A 167 9.33 -14.70 9.20
N HIS A 168 9.87 -15.82 9.68
CA HIS A 168 9.18 -17.09 9.74
C HIS A 168 9.15 -17.59 11.19
N CYS A 169 8.05 -18.18 11.60
CA CYS A 169 7.92 -18.84 12.90
C CYS A 169 7.06 -20.09 12.76
N ASP A 170 7.13 -20.97 13.75
CA ASP A 170 6.26 -22.15 13.79
C ASP A 170 4.89 -21.75 14.36
N VAL A 171 4.88 -20.97 15.45
CA VAL A 171 3.65 -20.43 16.04
C VAL A 171 3.72 -18.91 16.17
N LEU A 172 2.76 -18.21 15.57
CA LEU A 172 2.52 -16.79 15.83
C LEU A 172 1.35 -16.64 16.79
N VAL A 173 1.55 -16.01 17.94
CA VAL A 173 0.50 -15.65 18.88
C VAL A 173 0.20 -14.16 18.75
N VAL A 174 -1.06 -13.81 18.55
CA VAL A 174 -1.52 -12.42 18.43
C VAL A 174 -2.35 -12.04 19.65
N GLY A 175 -1.83 -11.09 20.43
CA GLY A 175 -2.37 -10.63 21.71
C GLY A 175 -1.62 -11.23 22.89
N ALA A 176 -1.11 -10.38 23.79
CA ALA A 176 -0.36 -10.75 24.99
C ALA A 176 -1.21 -10.63 26.27
N GLY A 177 -2.51 -10.89 26.17
CA GLY A 177 -3.39 -11.13 27.32
C GLY A 177 -3.13 -12.48 27.99
N PRO A 178 -3.93 -12.87 29.01
CA PRO A 178 -3.76 -14.14 29.72
C PRO A 178 -3.74 -15.36 28.79
N ALA A 179 -4.69 -15.44 27.84
CA ALA A 179 -4.76 -16.53 26.87
C ALA A 179 -3.55 -16.57 25.92
N GLY A 180 -3.06 -15.42 25.49
CA GLY A 180 -1.93 -15.34 24.58
C GLY A 180 -0.60 -15.68 25.24
N LEU A 181 -0.37 -15.19 26.46
CA LEU A 181 0.79 -15.57 27.27
C LEU A 181 0.76 -17.08 27.57
N ALA A 182 -0.40 -17.62 27.94
CA ALA A 182 -0.59 -19.06 28.14
C ALA A 182 -0.26 -19.87 26.87
N ALA A 183 -0.78 -19.46 25.71
CA ALA A 183 -0.51 -20.11 24.43
C ALA A 183 0.95 -20.03 24.01
N ALA A 184 1.57 -18.85 24.15
CA ALA A 184 2.96 -18.63 23.80
C ALA A 184 3.89 -19.47 24.68
N CYS A 185 3.67 -19.52 26.00
CA CYS A 185 4.46 -20.36 26.90
C CYS A 185 4.27 -21.86 26.59
N ALA A 186 3.02 -22.31 26.38
CA ALA A 186 2.74 -23.70 26.04
C ALA A 186 3.43 -24.12 24.73
N ALA A 187 3.40 -23.27 23.70
CA ALA A 187 4.08 -23.53 22.44
C ALA A 187 5.61 -23.45 22.58
N ALA A 188 6.15 -22.42 23.25
CA ALA A 188 7.59 -22.19 23.34
C ALA A 188 8.32 -23.26 24.16
N ARG A 189 7.67 -23.82 25.20
CA ARG A 189 8.22 -24.95 26.00
C ARG A 189 8.46 -26.21 25.19
N SER A 190 7.79 -26.37 24.05
CA SER A 190 8.03 -27.48 23.11
C SER A 190 9.31 -27.32 22.28
N GLY A 191 9.95 -26.15 22.32
CA GLY A 191 11.10 -25.78 21.48
C GLY A 191 10.70 -25.21 20.10
N ALA A 192 9.42 -24.96 19.86
CA ALA A 192 8.95 -24.31 18.64
C ALA A 192 9.44 -22.86 18.55
N ARG A 193 9.64 -22.34 17.33
CA ARG A 193 9.88 -20.90 17.13
C ARG A 193 8.59 -20.13 17.30
N VAL A 194 8.51 -19.34 18.36
CA VAL A 194 7.31 -18.60 18.75
C VAL A 194 7.52 -17.11 18.56
N MET A 195 6.59 -16.44 17.90
CA MET A 195 6.48 -14.99 17.94
C MET A 195 5.20 -14.61 18.67
N LEU A 196 5.30 -13.73 19.66
CA LEU A 196 4.16 -13.12 20.35
C LEU A 196 4.14 -11.63 20.00
N VAL A 197 3.01 -11.15 19.46
CA VAL A 197 2.83 -9.73 19.11
C VAL A 197 1.64 -9.14 19.86
N ASP A 198 1.75 -7.91 20.35
CA ASP A 198 0.67 -7.19 21.02
C ASP A 198 0.76 -5.70 20.75
N ASP A 199 -0.38 -5.04 20.58
CA ASP A 199 -0.44 -3.63 20.20
C ASP A 199 -0.10 -2.67 21.36
N ARG A 200 -0.17 -3.12 22.61
CA ARG A 200 0.09 -2.30 23.80
C ARG A 200 1.59 -2.22 24.12
N GLY A 201 1.96 -1.26 24.97
CA GLY A 201 3.34 -1.08 25.43
C GLY A 201 3.86 -2.10 26.43
N GLU A 202 2.96 -2.78 27.14
CA GLU A 202 3.28 -3.80 28.15
C GLU A 202 2.34 -5.00 28.00
N ALA A 203 2.85 -6.21 28.23
CA ALA A 203 2.06 -7.44 28.16
C ALA A 203 1.10 -7.53 29.35
N GLY A 204 0.01 -8.30 29.18
CA GLY A 204 -0.96 -8.60 30.23
C GLY A 204 -2.41 -8.42 29.79
N GLY A 205 -2.66 -7.64 28.73
CA GLY A 205 -4.00 -7.41 28.19
C GLY A 205 -4.98 -6.91 29.26
N SER A 206 -6.03 -7.68 29.55
CA SER A 206 -7.00 -7.34 30.60
C SER A 206 -6.41 -7.33 32.01
N LEU A 207 -5.37 -8.14 32.28
CA LEU A 207 -4.74 -8.23 33.60
C LEU A 207 -4.04 -6.94 34.05
N LEU A 208 -3.83 -5.99 33.13
CA LEU A 208 -3.21 -4.70 33.42
C LEU A 208 -4.12 -3.74 34.21
N TRP A 209 -5.42 -4.06 34.30
CA TRP A 209 -6.41 -3.25 34.99
C TRP A 209 -7.34 -4.06 35.89
N THR A 210 -6.92 -5.26 36.31
CA THR A 210 -7.64 -6.08 37.29
C THR A 210 -6.77 -6.38 38.52
N GLU A 211 -7.41 -6.73 39.62
CA GLU A 211 -6.77 -7.17 40.87
C GLU A 211 -6.72 -8.71 40.99
N GLU A 212 -6.67 -9.40 39.85
CA GLU A 212 -6.75 -10.86 39.80
C GLU A 212 -5.51 -11.54 40.42
N ILE A 213 -5.74 -12.75 40.95
CA ILE A 213 -4.70 -13.59 41.56
C ILE A 213 -4.60 -14.89 40.75
N ILE A 214 -3.39 -15.24 40.33
CA ILE A 214 -3.07 -16.46 39.58
C ILE A 214 -2.00 -17.23 40.36
N ASP A 215 -2.27 -18.49 40.70
CA ASP A 215 -1.43 -19.34 41.57
C ASP A 215 -1.06 -18.68 42.91
N GLY A 216 -2.02 -17.97 43.51
CA GLY A 216 -1.80 -17.25 44.76
C GLY A 216 -0.93 -15.99 44.66
N LYS A 217 -0.56 -15.56 43.44
CA LYS A 217 0.23 -14.34 43.20
C LYS A 217 -0.57 -13.28 42.45
N PRO A 218 -0.27 -11.98 42.65
CA PRO A 218 -0.86 -10.92 41.85
C PRO A 218 -0.63 -11.14 40.35
N ALA A 219 -1.65 -10.89 39.52
CA ALA A 219 -1.58 -11.10 38.07
C ALA A 219 -0.39 -10.38 37.40
N ALA A 220 -0.01 -9.21 37.89
CA ALA A 220 1.16 -8.47 37.39
C ALA A 220 2.48 -9.26 37.56
N GLU A 221 2.65 -9.98 38.67
CA GLU A 221 3.83 -10.83 38.90
C GLU A 221 3.81 -12.05 37.98
N TRP A 222 2.64 -12.65 37.77
CA TRP A 222 2.49 -13.76 36.82
C TRP A 222 2.86 -13.32 35.40
N VAL A 223 2.35 -12.17 34.93
CA VAL A 223 2.68 -11.63 33.60
C VAL A 223 4.18 -11.39 33.46
N ALA A 224 4.80 -10.71 34.43
CA ALA A 224 6.25 -10.48 34.43
C ALA A 224 7.04 -11.80 34.35
N GLY A 225 6.62 -12.82 35.10
CA GLY A 225 7.24 -14.15 35.06
C GLY A 225 7.12 -14.83 33.70
N ARG A 226 5.95 -14.78 33.05
CA ARG A 226 5.73 -15.37 31.71
C ARG A 226 6.53 -14.65 30.62
N VAL A 227 6.60 -13.31 30.68
CA VAL A 227 7.41 -12.52 29.73
C VAL A 227 8.90 -12.81 29.92
N ALA A 228 9.38 -12.90 31.16
CA ALA A 228 10.76 -13.25 31.45
C ALA A 228 11.12 -14.66 30.95
N GLU A 229 10.21 -15.62 31.15
CA GLU A 229 10.33 -16.99 30.64
C GLU A 229 10.45 -17.01 29.10
N LEU A 230 9.55 -16.34 28.39
CA LEU A 230 9.60 -16.24 26.92
C LEU A 230 10.88 -15.54 26.44
N SER A 231 11.29 -14.46 27.12
CA SER A 231 12.48 -13.69 26.72
C SER A 231 13.79 -14.46 26.92
N ALA A 232 13.80 -15.44 27.81
CA ALA A 232 14.96 -16.30 28.06
C ALA A 232 15.12 -17.42 27.02
N LEU A 233 14.09 -17.71 26.22
CA LEU A 233 14.12 -18.75 25.20
C LEU A 233 14.64 -18.18 23.87
N PRO A 234 15.67 -18.79 23.24
CA PRO A 234 16.29 -18.25 22.03
C PRO A 234 15.35 -18.23 20.81
N ASP A 235 14.40 -19.18 20.77
CA ASP A 235 13.43 -19.35 19.69
C ASP A 235 12.10 -18.63 19.96
N ALA A 236 11.99 -17.85 21.04
CA ALA A 236 10.84 -17.03 21.33
C ALA A 236 11.14 -15.54 21.13
N ARG A 237 10.20 -14.82 20.53
CA ARG A 237 10.30 -13.36 20.34
C ARG A 237 9.01 -12.69 20.77
N VAL A 238 9.12 -11.74 21.69
CA VAL A 238 8.00 -10.91 22.15
C VAL A 238 8.15 -9.50 21.55
N LEU A 239 7.13 -9.07 20.81
CA LEU A 239 7.07 -7.74 20.18
C LEU A 239 5.86 -6.97 20.74
N MET A 240 6.15 -6.04 21.63
CA MET A 240 5.14 -5.08 22.13
C MET A 240 5.00 -3.93 21.13
N ARG A 241 4.00 -3.06 21.32
CA ARG A 241 3.71 -1.93 20.41
C ARG A 241 3.53 -2.36 18.95
N THR A 242 3.15 -3.61 18.74
CA THR A 242 3.15 -4.29 17.44
C THR A 242 1.74 -4.77 17.12
N THR A 243 1.05 -4.02 16.27
CA THR A 243 -0.32 -4.35 15.87
C THR A 243 -0.30 -5.29 14.67
N ALA A 244 -0.71 -6.54 14.86
CA ALA A 244 -1.08 -7.41 13.74
C ALA A 244 -2.33 -6.83 13.04
N PHE A 245 -2.13 -6.28 11.84
CA PHE A 245 -3.16 -5.50 11.17
C PHE A 245 -3.80 -6.21 9.98
N GLY A 246 -3.17 -7.26 9.45
CA GLY A 246 -3.63 -8.00 8.28
C GLY A 246 -3.31 -9.49 8.37
N TYR A 247 -4.24 -10.35 7.97
CA TYR A 247 -4.02 -11.80 7.81
C TYR A 247 -4.36 -12.20 6.37
N GLN A 248 -3.35 -12.63 5.60
CA GLN A 248 -3.46 -13.07 4.21
C GLN A 248 -3.22 -14.59 4.05
N ASP A 249 -3.32 -15.08 2.81
CA ASP A 249 -3.21 -16.50 2.47
C ASP A 249 -1.88 -17.14 2.92
N HIS A 250 -1.96 -18.44 3.21
CA HIS A 250 -0.87 -19.29 3.71
C HIS A 250 -0.26 -18.80 5.02
N ASN A 251 -1.07 -18.31 5.96
CA ASN A 251 -0.61 -17.83 7.27
C ASN A 251 0.44 -16.71 7.18
N LEU A 252 0.27 -15.78 6.22
CA LEU A 252 0.98 -14.50 6.24
C LEU A 252 0.23 -13.53 7.15
N VAL A 253 0.88 -13.05 8.19
CA VAL A 253 0.36 -11.97 9.02
C VAL A 253 1.27 -10.75 8.86
N THR A 254 0.65 -9.61 8.56
CA THR A 254 1.32 -8.31 8.52
C THR A 254 1.09 -7.58 9.84
N ALA A 255 2.17 -7.12 10.46
CA ALA A 255 2.13 -6.37 11.71
C ALA A 255 2.94 -5.07 11.62
N CYS A 256 2.54 -4.02 12.34
CA CYS A 256 3.25 -2.75 12.42
C CYS A 256 3.77 -2.54 13.84
N GLU A 257 5.09 -2.53 13.99
CA GLU A 257 5.81 -2.24 15.24
C GLU A 257 6.12 -0.73 15.33
N ARG A 258 5.58 -0.07 16.35
CA ARG A 258 5.80 1.36 16.64
C ARG A 258 7.02 1.50 17.56
N LEU A 259 8.16 1.87 17.00
CA LEU A 259 9.45 1.91 17.70
C LEU A 259 9.64 3.22 18.46
N HIS A 260 9.30 4.38 17.87
CA HIS A 260 9.65 5.69 18.46
C HIS A 260 8.47 6.65 18.66
N ASP A 261 7.23 6.24 18.37
CA ASP A 261 6.05 7.09 18.56
C ASP A 261 5.87 7.57 20.01
N HIS A 262 6.28 6.75 20.98
CA HIS A 262 6.23 7.02 22.42
C HIS A 262 7.40 7.89 22.93
N LEU A 263 8.33 8.30 22.05
CA LEU A 263 9.47 9.13 22.40
C LEU A 263 9.25 10.58 21.97
N PRO A 264 9.81 11.57 22.71
CA PRO A 264 9.88 12.96 22.25
C PRO A 264 10.51 13.07 20.87
N ILE A 265 9.97 13.92 19.99
CA ILE A 265 10.47 14.11 18.61
C ILE A 265 11.99 14.28 18.56
N ARG A 266 12.54 15.11 19.46
CA ARG A 266 13.99 15.39 19.56
C ARG A 266 14.87 14.18 19.90
N GLN A 267 14.27 13.09 20.38
CA GLN A 267 14.95 11.84 20.74
C GLN A 267 14.73 10.75 19.69
N ARG A 268 13.84 10.96 18.71
CA ARG A 268 13.59 9.99 17.64
C ARG A 268 14.82 9.92 16.73
N ALA A 269 15.41 8.73 16.62
CA ALA A 269 16.55 8.48 15.76
C ALA A 269 16.37 7.13 15.06
N GLY A 270 16.62 7.06 13.75
CA GLY A 270 16.43 5.83 12.99
C GLY A 270 14.97 5.53 12.69
N THR A 271 14.57 4.27 12.76
CA THR A 271 13.26 3.79 12.28
C THR A 271 12.13 4.14 13.24
N ARG A 272 11.16 4.94 12.82
CA ARG A 272 9.96 5.27 13.60
C ARG A 272 8.98 4.11 13.70
N GLU A 273 8.66 3.48 12.57
CA GLU A 273 7.79 2.30 12.48
C GLU A 273 8.39 1.21 11.57
N ARG A 274 8.10 -0.04 11.89
CA ARG A 274 8.54 -1.21 11.14
C ARG A 274 7.38 -2.13 10.78
N VAL A 275 7.22 -2.44 9.50
CA VAL A 275 6.27 -3.47 9.05
C VAL A 275 6.92 -4.83 9.06
N TRP A 276 6.34 -5.76 9.80
CA TRP A 276 6.68 -7.18 9.79
C TRP A 276 5.76 -7.93 8.83
N LYS A 277 6.35 -8.76 7.97
CA LYS A 277 5.66 -9.80 7.18
C LYS A 277 6.04 -11.16 7.76
N ILE A 278 5.15 -11.74 8.54
CA ILE A 278 5.40 -12.94 9.35
C ILE A 278 4.69 -14.12 8.70
N ARG A 279 5.45 -15.11 8.22
CA ARG A 279 4.93 -16.39 7.73
C ARG A 279 4.96 -17.41 8.87
N ALA A 280 3.79 -17.79 9.37
CA ALA A 280 3.67 -18.76 10.46
C ALA A 280 3.23 -20.14 9.96
N ARG A 281 3.65 -21.24 10.61
CA ARG A 281 3.01 -22.55 10.34
C ARG A 281 1.60 -22.60 10.93
N HIS A 282 1.43 -22.06 12.15
CA HIS A 282 0.14 -21.94 12.82
C HIS A 282 0.00 -20.54 13.46
N VAL A 283 -1.22 -19.99 13.48
CA VAL A 283 -1.52 -18.72 14.14
C VAL A 283 -2.50 -18.93 15.30
N VAL A 284 -2.17 -18.43 16.49
CA VAL A 284 -3.07 -18.39 17.65
C VAL A 284 -3.57 -16.97 17.85
N LEU A 285 -4.87 -16.77 17.69
CA LEU A 285 -5.56 -15.48 17.87
C LEU A 285 -6.08 -15.38 19.30
N ALA A 286 -5.35 -14.63 20.14
CA ALA A 286 -5.71 -14.29 21.51
C ALA A 286 -6.04 -12.79 21.63
N THR A 287 -6.76 -12.27 20.64
CA THR A 287 -7.04 -10.84 20.41
C THR A 287 -8.05 -10.21 21.37
N GLY A 288 -8.58 -10.98 22.33
CA GLY A 288 -9.54 -10.51 23.32
C GLY A 288 -10.93 -10.21 22.76
N ALA A 289 -11.69 -9.40 23.50
CA ALA A 289 -13.02 -8.92 23.14
C ALA A 289 -13.13 -7.43 23.48
N HIS A 290 -13.82 -6.65 22.64
CA HIS A 290 -14.18 -5.27 22.97
C HIS A 290 -15.48 -5.25 23.77
N GLU A 291 -15.55 -4.42 24.80
CA GLU A 291 -16.82 -4.15 25.48
C GLU A 291 -17.72 -3.33 24.54
N ARG A 292 -19.01 -3.67 24.50
CA ARG A 292 -19.99 -2.95 23.68
C ARG A 292 -20.79 -1.97 24.53
N PRO A 293 -21.14 -0.78 24.01
CA PRO A 293 -21.99 0.16 24.72
C PRO A 293 -23.46 -0.27 24.68
N LEU A 294 -24.27 0.32 25.55
CA LEU A 294 -25.73 0.30 25.49
C LEU A 294 -26.26 1.50 24.69
N VAL A 295 -27.36 1.30 23.96
CA VAL A 295 -27.95 2.32 23.07
C VAL A 295 -29.20 2.90 23.72
N PHE A 296 -29.11 4.16 24.16
CA PHE A 296 -30.17 4.89 24.87
C PHE A 296 -30.09 6.40 24.56
N GLY A 297 -31.06 7.19 25.03
CA GLY A 297 -31.16 8.61 24.70
C GLY A 297 -29.96 9.43 25.18
N ASN A 298 -29.36 10.23 24.28
CA ASN A 298 -28.17 11.06 24.54
C ASN A 298 -26.98 10.27 25.13
N ASN A 299 -26.77 9.04 24.67
CA ASN A 299 -25.66 8.18 25.11
C ASN A 299 -24.26 8.64 24.67
N ASP A 300 -24.11 9.86 24.14
CA ASP A 300 -22.86 10.38 23.57
C ASP A 300 -22.20 11.52 24.39
N LEU A 301 -22.80 11.91 25.51
CA LEU A 301 -22.32 13.03 26.33
C LEU A 301 -20.92 12.76 26.94
N PRO A 302 -20.09 13.80 27.12
CA PRO A 302 -18.84 13.66 27.88
C PRO A 302 -19.12 13.21 29.32
N GLY A 303 -18.31 12.28 29.84
CA GLY A 303 -18.55 11.62 31.13
C GLY A 303 -19.36 10.32 31.03
N ILE A 304 -19.81 9.94 29.84
CA ILE A 304 -20.26 8.57 29.54
C ILE A 304 -19.05 7.76 29.06
N MET A 305 -18.80 6.61 29.69
CA MET A 305 -17.65 5.75 29.42
C MET A 305 -18.06 4.27 29.44
N LEU A 306 -17.33 3.41 28.72
CA LEU A 306 -17.45 1.96 28.90
C LEU A 306 -17.01 1.55 30.32
N ALA A 307 -17.71 0.60 30.93
CA ALA A 307 -17.45 0.21 32.32
C ALA A 307 -16.03 -0.34 32.53
N GLY A 308 -15.53 -1.17 31.62
CA GLY A 308 -14.16 -1.67 31.62
C GLY A 308 -13.12 -0.56 31.37
N ALA A 309 -13.47 0.48 30.60
CA ALA A 309 -12.59 1.64 30.42
C ALA A 309 -12.47 2.48 31.71
N VAL A 310 -13.55 2.57 32.50
CA VAL A 310 -13.50 3.20 33.83
C VAL A 310 -12.61 2.40 34.78
N SER A 311 -12.77 1.07 34.84
CA SER A 311 -11.85 0.20 35.62
C SER A 311 -10.39 0.36 35.16
N ALA A 312 -10.15 0.46 33.84
CA ALA A 312 -8.82 0.74 33.30
C ALA A 312 -8.28 2.12 33.74
N CYS A 313 -9.09 3.16 33.75
CA CYS A 313 -8.70 4.47 34.28
C CYS A 313 -8.25 4.37 35.73
N LEU A 314 -9.01 3.66 36.57
CA LEU A 314 -8.71 3.50 37.99
C LEU A 314 -7.43 2.69 38.21
N HIS A 315 -7.39 1.46 37.70
CA HIS A 315 -6.34 0.49 38.05
C HIS A 315 -5.07 0.70 37.24
N ARG A 316 -5.17 1.03 35.96
CA ARG A 316 -4.00 1.21 35.09
C ARG A 316 -3.42 2.61 35.16
N TYR A 317 -4.23 3.64 35.32
CA TYR A 317 -3.74 5.02 35.28
C TYR A 317 -3.89 5.77 36.61
N GLY A 318 -4.56 5.19 37.61
CA GLY A 318 -4.78 5.86 38.90
C GLY A 318 -5.67 7.09 38.76
N VAL A 319 -6.66 7.06 37.87
CA VAL A 319 -7.57 8.17 37.56
C VAL A 319 -9.00 7.79 37.92
N LEU A 320 -9.66 8.62 38.72
CA LEU A 320 -11.07 8.52 39.07
C LEU A 320 -11.88 9.48 38.18
N PRO A 321 -12.53 9.00 37.10
CA PRO A 321 -13.17 9.87 36.11
C PRO A 321 -14.41 10.62 36.62
N GLY A 322 -15.00 10.18 37.74
CA GLY A 322 -16.12 10.86 38.37
C GLY A 322 -16.33 10.35 39.80
N ARG A 323 -17.01 11.14 40.62
CA ARG A 323 -17.22 10.88 42.05
C ARG A 323 -18.63 10.41 42.38
N ARG A 324 -19.60 10.69 41.51
CA ARG A 324 -20.98 10.22 41.61
C ARG A 324 -21.35 9.49 40.33
N ALA A 325 -21.18 8.17 40.36
CA ALA A 325 -21.29 7.31 39.21
C ALA A 325 -22.64 6.57 39.16
N VAL A 326 -23.19 6.46 37.96
CA VAL A 326 -24.21 5.46 37.63
C VAL A 326 -23.56 4.40 36.75
N VAL A 327 -23.76 3.13 37.08
CA VAL A 327 -23.34 2.00 36.25
C VAL A 327 -24.60 1.42 35.59
N PHE A 328 -24.71 1.53 34.27
CA PHE A 328 -25.81 0.94 33.50
C PHE A 328 -25.34 -0.31 32.77
N THR A 329 -25.85 -1.47 33.15
CA THR A 329 -25.37 -2.77 32.65
C THR A 329 -26.51 -3.72 32.35
N ASN A 330 -26.29 -4.66 31.43
CA ASN A 330 -27.17 -5.82 31.18
C ASN A 330 -26.50 -7.18 31.47
N ASN A 331 -25.34 -7.14 32.13
CA ASN A 331 -24.47 -8.28 32.39
C ASN A 331 -23.69 -8.08 33.70
N ASP A 332 -23.11 -9.17 34.23
CA ASP A 332 -22.44 -9.14 35.54
C ASP A 332 -21.07 -8.46 35.52
N SER A 333 -20.40 -8.35 34.36
CA SER A 333 -19.01 -7.86 34.31
C SER A 333 -18.88 -6.40 34.76
N ALA A 334 -19.89 -5.57 34.50
CA ALA A 334 -19.89 -4.16 34.92
C ALA A 334 -19.99 -3.94 36.42
N TYR A 335 -20.43 -4.95 37.19
CA TYR A 335 -20.43 -4.86 38.65
C TYR A 335 -19.00 -4.75 39.19
N GLN A 336 -18.00 -5.26 38.47
CA GLN A 336 -16.59 -5.01 38.83
C GLN A 336 -16.28 -3.52 38.83
N CYS A 337 -16.69 -2.78 37.80
CA CYS A 337 -16.53 -1.32 37.73
C CYS A 337 -17.24 -0.60 38.88
N ALA A 338 -18.45 -1.04 39.25
CA ALA A 338 -19.16 -0.50 40.41
C ALA A 338 -18.39 -0.71 41.73
N ILE A 339 -17.82 -1.91 41.91
CA ILE A 339 -16.99 -2.28 43.07
C ILE A 339 -15.70 -1.45 43.10
N ASP A 340 -15.01 -1.33 41.96
CA ASP A 340 -13.77 -0.56 41.82
C ASP A 340 -14.00 0.92 42.22
N LEU A 341 -15.06 1.54 41.69
CA LEU A 341 -15.44 2.90 42.02
C LEU A 341 -15.78 3.07 43.51
N LYS A 342 -16.58 2.15 44.06
CA LYS A 342 -16.97 2.17 45.48
C LYS A 342 -15.76 2.08 46.41
N ARG A 343 -14.79 1.21 46.08
CA ARG A 343 -13.55 1.04 46.86
C ARG A 343 -12.67 2.28 46.85
N GLN A 344 -12.73 3.10 45.80
CA GLN A 344 -12.06 4.40 45.71
C GLN A 344 -12.88 5.56 46.28
N GLY A 345 -14.00 5.27 46.97
CA GLY A 345 -14.80 6.26 47.68
C GLY A 345 -15.82 7.03 46.82
N ALA A 346 -16.09 6.57 45.59
CA ALA A 346 -17.17 7.15 44.79
C ALA A 346 -18.56 6.73 45.31
N GLU A 347 -19.54 7.62 45.13
CA GLU A 347 -20.96 7.30 45.26
C GLU A 347 -21.38 6.55 43.99
N VAL A 348 -21.91 5.33 44.13
CA VAL A 348 -22.21 4.45 42.98
C VAL A 348 -23.63 3.91 43.10
N THR A 349 -24.40 4.00 42.01
CA THR A 349 -25.68 3.30 41.87
C THR A 349 -25.66 2.44 40.60
N VAL A 350 -26.07 1.17 40.71
CA VAL A 350 -26.19 0.26 39.56
C VAL A 350 -27.63 0.25 39.06
N VAL A 351 -27.79 0.32 37.74
CA VAL A 351 -29.07 0.17 37.04
C VAL A 351 -28.95 -1.07 36.15
N ASP A 352 -29.79 -2.07 36.39
CA ASP A 352 -29.75 -3.36 35.71
C ASP A 352 -31.16 -3.73 35.21
N PRO A 353 -31.39 -3.94 33.90
CA PRO A 353 -32.70 -4.30 33.37
C PRO A 353 -33.11 -5.73 33.75
N ARG A 354 -32.17 -6.55 34.22
CA ARG A 354 -32.43 -7.93 34.65
C ARG A 354 -33.12 -7.95 36.02
N VAL A 355 -33.72 -9.09 36.31
CA VAL A 355 -34.02 -9.48 37.70
C VAL A 355 -32.72 -9.61 38.50
N ALA A 356 -32.81 -9.67 39.83
CA ALA A 356 -31.64 -9.82 40.69
C ALA A 356 -30.75 -11.01 40.24
N SER A 357 -29.46 -10.73 40.01
CA SER A 357 -28.47 -11.72 39.57
C SER A 357 -27.88 -12.44 40.77
N GLU A 358 -27.68 -13.75 40.64
CA GLU A 358 -26.99 -14.59 41.64
C GLU A 358 -25.48 -14.70 41.37
N GLY A 359 -24.97 -13.88 40.45
CA GLY A 359 -23.56 -13.82 40.10
C GLY A 359 -22.66 -13.40 41.26
N THR A 360 -21.38 -13.75 41.14
CA THR A 360 -20.37 -13.48 42.18
C THR A 360 -20.18 -11.98 42.41
N LEU A 361 -20.10 -11.19 41.33
CA LEU A 361 -19.88 -9.74 41.38
C LEU A 361 -21.12 -8.97 41.86
N PRO A 362 -22.35 -9.23 41.37
CA PRO A 362 -23.58 -8.66 41.96
C PRO A 362 -23.70 -8.91 43.47
N GLY A 363 -23.43 -10.14 43.92
CA GLY A 363 -23.46 -10.47 45.35
C GLY A 363 -22.41 -9.69 46.16
N GLU A 364 -21.24 -9.41 45.58
CA GLU A 364 -20.22 -8.56 46.21
C GLU A 364 -20.62 -7.09 46.28
N ALA A 365 -21.22 -6.55 45.21
CA ALA A 365 -21.73 -5.19 45.19
C ALA A 365 -22.78 -4.95 46.28
N VAL A 366 -23.69 -5.92 46.49
CA VAL A 366 -24.68 -5.89 47.58
C VAL A 366 -24.00 -5.89 48.95
N ARG A 367 -22.98 -6.74 49.16
CA ARG A 367 -22.21 -6.77 50.43
C ARG A 367 -21.49 -5.45 50.72
N LEU A 368 -21.04 -4.74 49.68
CA LEU A 368 -20.41 -3.42 49.79
C LEU A 368 -21.42 -2.27 49.93
N GLY A 369 -22.72 -2.58 50.01
CA GLY A 369 -23.79 -1.61 50.16
C GLY A 369 -23.97 -0.70 48.94
N ILE A 370 -23.70 -1.21 47.73
CA ILE A 370 -23.96 -0.49 46.48
C ILE A 370 -25.45 -0.63 46.16
N PRO A 371 -26.22 0.48 46.04
CA PRO A 371 -27.61 0.42 45.62
C PRO A 371 -27.74 -0.14 44.20
N VAL A 372 -28.65 -1.11 44.01
CA VAL A 372 -28.95 -1.71 42.71
C VAL A 372 -30.43 -1.53 42.41
N ILE A 373 -30.74 -0.92 41.26
CA ILE A 373 -32.10 -0.73 40.76
C ILE A 373 -32.32 -1.76 39.64
N HIS A 374 -32.96 -2.87 40.00
CA HIS A 374 -33.31 -3.95 39.06
C HIS A 374 -34.54 -3.60 38.22
N GLN A 375 -34.69 -4.31 37.10
CA GLN A 375 -35.77 -4.11 36.13
C GLN A 375 -35.94 -2.64 35.73
N ALA A 376 -34.82 -1.94 35.54
CA ALA A 376 -34.79 -0.54 35.15
C ALA A 376 -33.75 -0.30 34.05
N VAL A 377 -33.99 0.73 33.25
CA VAL A 377 -33.07 1.19 32.20
C VAL A 377 -32.79 2.68 32.36
N VAL A 378 -31.59 3.10 31.96
CA VAL A 378 -31.35 4.52 31.67
C VAL A 378 -32.03 4.84 30.35
N ALA A 379 -33.11 5.62 30.41
CA ALA A 379 -33.83 6.04 29.21
C ALA A 379 -33.11 7.17 28.48
N GLU A 380 -32.48 8.07 29.25
CA GLU A 380 -31.84 9.26 28.71
C GLU A 380 -30.75 9.78 29.66
N ALA A 381 -29.59 10.15 29.13
CA ALA A 381 -28.61 10.96 29.85
C ALA A 381 -28.89 12.46 29.68
N ARG A 382 -28.66 13.23 30.74
CA ARG A 382 -28.87 14.67 30.82
C ARG A 382 -27.55 15.38 31.11
N GLY A 383 -27.32 16.46 30.38
CA GLY A 383 -26.09 17.23 30.50
C GLY A 383 -25.87 18.12 29.28
N GLY A 384 -24.78 18.89 29.32
CA GLY A 384 -24.33 19.74 28.23
C GLY A 384 -22.94 19.33 27.76
N ARG A 385 -21.92 19.99 28.32
CA ARG A 385 -20.50 19.64 28.09
C ARG A 385 -19.99 18.51 28.99
N HIS A 386 -20.83 18.03 29.89
CA HIS A 386 -20.58 16.90 30.77
C HIS A 386 -21.93 16.32 31.21
N VAL A 387 -21.98 15.03 31.51
CA VAL A 387 -23.14 14.39 32.13
C VAL A 387 -23.36 15.01 33.52
N ALA A 388 -24.62 15.29 33.83
CA ALA A 388 -25.07 15.82 35.12
C ALA A 388 -26.11 14.91 35.79
N GLY A 389 -26.69 13.97 35.05
CA GLY A 389 -27.62 12.98 35.56
C GLY A 389 -28.21 12.10 34.48
N VAL A 390 -29.05 11.16 34.91
CA VAL A 390 -29.77 10.22 34.06
C VAL A 390 -31.23 10.16 34.44
N ARG A 391 -32.10 9.92 33.46
CA ARG A 391 -33.52 9.62 33.67
C ARG A 391 -33.73 8.11 33.55
N LEU A 392 -34.34 7.52 34.56
CA LEU A 392 -34.63 6.09 34.59
C LEU A 392 -36.03 5.80 34.07
N ARG A 393 -36.23 4.56 33.62
CA ARG A 393 -37.54 4.00 33.31
C ARG A 393 -37.61 2.55 33.78
N GLY A 394 -38.70 2.20 34.44
CA GLY A 394 -38.98 0.82 34.82
C GLY A 394 -39.31 -0.07 33.62
N LEU A 395 -38.83 -1.30 33.64
CA LEU A 395 -39.06 -2.33 32.64
C LEU A 395 -40.08 -3.34 33.18
N GLY A 396 -41.36 -2.95 33.20
CA GLY A 396 -42.44 -3.78 33.75
C GLY A 396 -42.63 -3.69 35.27
N ALA A 397 -41.72 -3.02 35.99
CA ALA A 397 -41.84 -2.72 37.42
C ALA A 397 -41.93 -1.21 37.71
N ARG A 398 -42.53 -0.84 38.85
CA ARG A 398 -42.52 0.53 39.36
C ARG A 398 -41.15 0.85 39.93
N LEU A 399 -40.56 1.96 39.50
CA LEU A 399 -39.29 2.45 40.06
C LEU A 399 -39.46 2.79 41.55
N PRO A 400 -38.38 2.67 42.37
CA PRO A 400 -38.36 3.21 43.72
C PRO A 400 -38.75 4.69 43.75
N GLU A 401 -39.39 5.14 44.84
CA GLU A 401 -39.79 6.54 44.99
C GLU A 401 -38.56 7.47 44.92
N GLY A 402 -38.64 8.52 44.09
CA GLY A 402 -37.53 9.45 43.85
C GLY A 402 -36.40 8.94 42.94
N ALA A 403 -36.52 7.73 42.37
CA ALA A 403 -35.50 7.15 41.47
C ALA A 403 -35.74 7.44 39.98
N ASP A 404 -36.71 8.27 39.62
CA ASP A 404 -37.00 8.65 38.23
C ASP A 404 -35.84 9.43 37.58
N THR A 405 -35.07 10.16 38.39
CA THR A 405 -33.87 10.90 37.97
C THR A 405 -32.74 10.68 38.99
N LEU A 406 -31.53 10.36 38.52
CA LEU A 406 -30.32 10.29 39.34
C LEU A 406 -29.31 11.35 38.88
N ALA A 407 -28.76 12.13 39.80
CA ALA A 407 -27.63 13.01 39.50
C ALA A 407 -26.34 12.19 39.38
N CYS A 408 -25.50 12.48 38.39
CA CYS A 408 -24.20 11.82 38.22
C CYS A 408 -23.23 12.68 37.42
N ASP A 409 -21.94 12.50 37.67
CA ASP A 409 -20.84 13.05 36.88
C ASP A 409 -20.12 11.98 36.05
N LEU A 410 -20.47 10.71 36.25
CA LEU A 410 -19.99 9.58 35.46
C LEU A 410 -21.15 8.61 35.16
N LEU A 411 -21.26 8.19 33.91
CA LEU A 411 -22.14 7.11 33.51
C LEU A 411 -21.30 6.00 32.85
N ALA A 412 -21.04 4.94 33.62
CA ALA A 412 -20.34 3.76 33.14
C ALA A 412 -21.35 2.81 32.48
N VAL A 413 -21.10 2.38 31.24
CA VAL A 413 -22.04 1.54 30.48
C VAL A 413 -21.42 0.23 30.04
N SER A 414 -22.21 -0.85 30.10
CA SER A 414 -21.80 -2.17 29.61
C SER A 414 -22.96 -2.92 28.98
N GLY A 415 -22.87 -3.18 27.67
CA GLY A 415 -23.82 -3.97 26.92
C GLY A 415 -23.43 -5.44 26.77
N GLY A 416 -22.23 -5.82 27.22
CA GLY A 416 -21.59 -7.13 27.02
C GLY A 416 -20.31 -7.02 26.19
N TRP A 417 -19.86 -8.14 25.62
CA TRP A 417 -18.55 -8.25 24.97
C TRP A 417 -18.67 -8.78 23.54
N ASN A 418 -17.87 -8.23 22.63
CA ASN A 418 -17.75 -8.65 21.24
C ASN A 418 -16.33 -9.19 21.00
N PRO A 419 -16.16 -10.51 20.81
CA PRO A 419 -14.88 -11.10 20.45
C PRO A 419 -14.23 -10.41 19.24
N VAL A 420 -12.92 -10.15 19.31
CA VAL A 420 -12.17 -9.48 18.23
C VAL A 420 -11.84 -10.48 17.12
N VAL A 421 -12.84 -10.84 16.32
CA VAL A 421 -12.76 -11.84 15.23
C VAL A 421 -12.17 -11.30 13.91
N HIS A 422 -11.62 -10.08 13.92
CA HIS A 422 -11.18 -9.37 12.70
C HIS A 422 -10.15 -10.18 11.90
N LEU A 423 -9.05 -10.59 12.52
CA LEU A 423 -8.01 -11.38 11.85
C LEU A 423 -8.50 -12.79 11.46
N TYR A 424 -9.35 -13.39 12.29
CA TYR A 424 -10.01 -14.67 11.99
C TYR A 424 -10.86 -14.59 10.71
N ALA A 425 -11.60 -13.49 10.53
CA ALA A 425 -12.42 -13.27 9.35
C ALA A 425 -11.58 -12.91 8.11
N GLN A 426 -10.49 -12.15 8.29
CA GLN A 426 -9.56 -11.83 7.20
C GLN A 426 -8.87 -13.08 6.64
N SER A 427 -8.58 -14.08 7.48
CA SER A 427 -8.05 -15.38 7.03
C SER A 427 -9.08 -16.28 6.36
N ARG A 428 -10.30 -15.76 6.08
CA ARG A 428 -11.49 -16.40 5.50
C ARG A 428 -12.25 -17.32 6.45
N GLY A 429 -11.94 -17.32 7.75
CA GLY A 429 -12.80 -17.96 8.75
C GLY A 429 -14.16 -17.27 8.83
N LYS A 430 -15.25 -18.02 8.97
CA LYS A 430 -16.60 -17.44 9.12
C LYS A 430 -16.99 -17.39 10.60
N PRO A 431 -17.15 -16.20 11.21
CA PRO A 431 -17.68 -16.10 12.57
C PRO A 431 -19.11 -16.62 12.61
N ARG A 432 -19.49 -17.27 13.72
CA ARG A 432 -20.85 -17.75 13.98
C ARG A 432 -21.48 -16.96 15.12
N TRP A 433 -22.79 -16.74 15.06
CA TRP A 433 -23.53 -16.14 16.15
C TRP A 433 -23.71 -17.13 17.32
N CYS A 434 -23.56 -16.65 18.55
CA CYS A 434 -23.81 -17.39 19.77
C CYS A 434 -24.91 -16.68 20.56
N GLU A 435 -26.10 -17.28 20.63
CA GLU A 435 -27.27 -16.67 21.31
C GLU A 435 -27.03 -16.49 22.81
N GLU A 436 -26.47 -17.51 23.47
CA GLU A 436 -26.19 -17.50 24.91
C GLU A 436 -25.27 -16.34 25.33
N ARG A 437 -24.25 -16.07 24.50
CA ARG A 437 -23.26 -15.00 24.73
C ARG A 437 -23.63 -13.71 23.98
N ALA A 438 -24.71 -13.70 23.22
CA ALA A 438 -25.18 -12.64 22.34
C ALA A 438 -24.04 -11.95 21.56
N CYS A 439 -23.17 -12.71 20.90
CA CYS A 439 -22.05 -12.18 20.12
C CYS A 439 -21.61 -13.13 18.99
N PHE A 440 -20.77 -12.64 18.08
CA PHE A 440 -20.09 -13.49 17.12
C PHE A 440 -18.82 -14.10 17.73
N VAL A 441 -18.69 -15.41 17.61
CA VAL A 441 -17.50 -16.18 18.01
C VAL A 441 -16.87 -16.84 16.77
N PRO A 442 -15.59 -17.24 16.82
CA PRO A 442 -14.98 -18.04 15.76
C PRO A 442 -15.79 -19.31 15.43
N GLY A 443 -15.88 -19.62 14.14
CA GLY A 443 -16.48 -20.84 13.60
C GLY A 443 -15.42 -21.83 13.11
N GLU A 444 -15.61 -22.38 11.91
CA GLU A 444 -14.60 -23.23 11.27
C GLU A 444 -13.47 -22.39 10.61
N PRO A 445 -12.20 -22.65 10.95
CA PRO A 445 -11.07 -21.93 10.37
C PRO A 445 -10.82 -22.36 8.92
N ALA A 446 -10.44 -21.42 8.06
CA ALA A 446 -10.09 -21.71 6.66
C ALA A 446 -8.59 -22.00 6.44
N GLN A 447 -7.75 -21.76 7.45
CA GLN A 447 -6.31 -21.95 7.45
C GLN A 447 -5.85 -22.52 8.81
N PRO A 448 -4.62 -23.05 8.96
CA PRO A 448 -4.12 -23.51 10.25
C PRO A 448 -4.00 -22.38 11.28
N GLN A 449 -5.07 -22.18 12.04
CA GLN A 449 -5.19 -21.17 13.09
C GLN A 449 -6.09 -21.67 14.22
N GLY A 450 -5.95 -21.08 15.41
CA GLY A 450 -6.84 -21.28 16.55
C GLY A 450 -7.16 -19.95 17.24
N SER A 451 -8.30 -19.87 17.92
CA SER A 451 -8.64 -18.69 18.75
C SER A 451 -8.72 -19.09 20.23
N ALA A 452 -8.29 -18.22 21.14
CA ALA A 452 -8.23 -18.51 22.57
C ALA A 452 -8.71 -17.33 23.44
N GLY A 453 -9.24 -17.66 24.62
CA GLY A 453 -9.77 -16.68 25.58
C GLY A 453 -10.99 -15.92 25.06
N ALA A 454 -11.09 -14.64 25.40
CA ALA A 454 -12.25 -13.83 25.01
C ALA A 454 -12.42 -13.69 23.49
N ALA A 455 -11.35 -13.89 22.68
CA ALA A 455 -11.45 -13.99 21.22
C ALA A 455 -12.24 -15.22 20.76
N ASN A 456 -12.27 -16.29 21.56
CA ASN A 456 -13.09 -17.49 21.38
C ASN A 456 -14.48 -17.37 22.08
N GLY A 457 -14.75 -16.23 22.72
CA GLY A 457 -15.94 -16.00 23.54
C GLY A 457 -15.83 -16.53 24.98
N ASP A 458 -14.66 -17.00 25.40
CA ASP A 458 -14.42 -17.49 26.77
C ASP A 458 -14.00 -16.30 27.64
N PHE A 459 -14.98 -15.72 28.35
CA PHE A 459 -14.81 -14.44 29.06
C PHE A 459 -14.26 -14.59 30.49
N GLY A 460 -14.26 -15.81 31.05
CA GLY A 460 -13.67 -16.08 32.36
C GLY A 460 -12.15 -16.20 32.31
N LEU A 461 -11.45 -15.74 33.36
CA LEU A 461 -9.99 -15.78 33.42
C LEU A 461 -9.43 -17.22 33.37
N GLN A 462 -9.99 -18.15 34.15
CA GLN A 462 -9.57 -19.56 34.14
C GLN A 462 -9.76 -20.19 32.76
N GLU A 463 -10.93 -19.99 32.14
CA GLU A 463 -11.23 -20.50 30.80
C GLU A 463 -10.26 -19.94 29.75
N ALA A 464 -9.87 -18.67 29.88
CA ALA A 464 -8.92 -18.03 28.99
C ALA A 464 -7.51 -18.60 29.13
N LEU A 465 -7.04 -18.88 30.35
CA LEU A 465 -5.75 -19.54 30.60
C LEU A 465 -5.74 -20.94 29.99
N ASP A 466 -6.74 -21.77 30.33
CA ASP A 466 -6.83 -23.15 29.83
C ASP A 466 -6.99 -23.21 28.32
N GLY A 467 -7.81 -22.31 27.75
CA GLY A 467 -7.99 -22.16 26.30
C GLY A 467 -6.69 -21.75 25.60
N GLY A 468 -5.91 -20.86 26.21
CA GLY A 468 -4.59 -20.49 25.73
C GLY A 468 -3.64 -21.69 25.66
N VAL A 469 -3.55 -22.47 26.73
CA VAL A 469 -2.73 -23.70 26.76
C VAL A 469 -3.15 -24.68 25.68
N ARG A 470 -4.45 -24.97 25.57
CA ARG A 470 -4.98 -25.88 24.53
C ARG A 470 -4.61 -25.39 23.12
N ALA A 471 -4.79 -24.09 22.84
CA ALA A 471 -4.46 -23.53 21.53
C ALA A 471 -2.96 -23.57 21.22
N GLY A 472 -2.11 -23.28 22.20
CA GLY A 472 -0.65 -23.36 22.06
C GLY A 472 -0.15 -24.78 21.79
N LEU A 473 -0.67 -25.77 22.53
CA LEU A 473 -0.34 -27.19 22.32
C LEU A 473 -0.87 -27.70 20.96
N ALA A 474 -2.09 -27.32 20.58
CA ALA A 474 -2.65 -27.67 19.28
C ALA A 474 -1.83 -27.07 18.12
N ALA A 475 -1.31 -25.85 18.28
CA ALA A 475 -0.50 -25.16 17.27
C ALA A 475 0.86 -25.83 17.00
N VAL A 476 1.38 -26.59 17.97
CA VAL A 476 2.63 -27.36 17.82
C VAL A 476 2.39 -28.84 17.52
N ALA A 477 1.14 -29.31 17.58
CA ALA A 477 0.81 -30.69 17.28
C ALA A 477 1.17 -31.04 15.83
N GLY A 478 1.97 -32.09 15.64
CA GLY A 478 2.41 -32.55 14.31
C GLY A 478 3.63 -31.81 13.74
N LEU A 479 4.25 -30.88 14.48
CA LEU A 479 5.54 -30.33 14.10
C LEU A 479 6.65 -31.34 14.39
N ALA A 480 7.39 -31.79 13.37
CA ALA A 480 8.45 -32.79 13.54
C ALA A 480 9.63 -32.33 14.43
N SER A 481 9.79 -31.02 14.62
CA SER A 481 10.92 -30.40 15.31
C SER A 481 10.67 -30.11 16.80
N VAL A 482 9.50 -30.48 17.36
CA VAL A 482 9.14 -30.13 18.74
C VAL A 482 9.21 -31.33 19.68
N ARG A 483 9.52 -31.07 20.95
CA ARG A 483 9.53 -32.08 22.02
C ARG A 483 8.18 -32.09 22.74
N PRO A 484 7.69 -33.25 23.20
CA PRO A 484 6.59 -33.28 24.14
C PRO A 484 6.94 -32.44 25.37
N ALA A 485 6.15 -31.41 25.63
CA ALA A 485 6.25 -30.58 26.81
C ALA A 485 5.04 -30.83 27.71
N GLU A 486 5.25 -30.81 29.02
CA GLU A 486 4.15 -30.89 29.97
C GLU A 486 3.25 -29.65 29.83
N ALA A 487 1.94 -29.88 29.75
CA ALA A 487 0.96 -28.81 29.62
C ALA A 487 1.02 -27.93 30.87
N PRO A 488 1.32 -26.61 30.75
CA PRO A 488 1.22 -25.73 31.89
C PRO A 488 -0.22 -25.70 32.43
N ALA A 489 -0.34 -25.58 33.75
CA ALA A 489 -1.61 -25.34 34.42
C ALA A 489 -1.45 -24.15 35.36
N TRP A 490 -2.46 -23.28 35.37
CA TRP A 490 -2.53 -22.11 36.24
C TRP A 490 -3.92 -22.04 36.85
N SER A 491 -4.04 -21.59 38.10
CA SER A 491 -5.31 -21.47 38.81
C SER A 491 -5.65 -20.01 39.11
N ALA A 492 -6.84 -19.59 38.68
CA ALA A 492 -7.44 -18.30 39.01
C ALA A 492 -8.71 -18.49 39.85
N ARG A 493 -9.12 -17.44 40.57
CA ARG A 493 -10.35 -17.47 41.38
C ARG A 493 -11.57 -17.72 40.48
N PRO A 494 -12.44 -18.70 40.80
CA PRO A 494 -13.68 -18.90 40.07
C PRO A 494 -14.63 -17.71 40.23
N VAL A 495 -15.12 -17.17 39.11
CA VAL A 495 -16.15 -16.13 39.08
C VAL A 495 -17.35 -16.67 38.30
N ARG A 496 -18.49 -16.83 38.99
CA ARG A 496 -19.76 -17.21 38.36
C ARG A 496 -20.49 -15.97 37.88
N SER A 497 -20.98 -16.00 36.65
CA SER A 497 -21.81 -14.94 36.07
C SER A 497 -23.17 -15.51 35.69
N SER A 498 -24.23 -14.74 35.94
CA SER A 498 -25.56 -15.03 35.39
C SER A 498 -25.62 -14.64 33.90
N PRO A 499 -26.56 -15.23 33.13
CA PRO A 499 -26.77 -14.86 31.74
C PRO A 499 -26.98 -13.35 31.55
N LEU A 500 -26.47 -12.83 30.45
CA LEU A 500 -26.73 -11.45 30.04
C LEU A 500 -28.13 -11.32 29.44
N MET A 501 -28.72 -10.13 29.50
CA MET A 501 -29.97 -9.82 28.81
C MET A 501 -29.68 -8.99 27.54
N PRO A 502 -29.90 -9.52 26.32
CA PRO A 502 -29.70 -8.75 25.09
C PRO A 502 -30.53 -7.46 25.11
N LEU A 503 -29.85 -6.31 25.01
CA LEU A 503 -30.48 -4.99 25.03
C LEU A 503 -29.82 -4.11 23.97
N TRP A 504 -30.36 -4.17 22.75
CA TRP A 504 -29.78 -3.53 21.57
C TRP A 504 -30.16 -2.06 21.41
N SER A 505 -31.34 -1.67 21.91
CA SER A 505 -31.77 -0.28 22.06
C SER A 505 -32.84 -0.16 23.15
N VAL A 506 -32.83 0.94 23.89
CA VAL A 506 -33.78 1.19 24.99
C VAL A 506 -35.13 1.67 24.47
N ASP A 507 -35.14 2.65 23.56
CA ASP A 507 -36.34 3.08 22.85
C ASP A 507 -36.40 2.45 21.45
N LYS A 508 -37.63 2.09 21.04
CA LYS A 508 -37.93 1.41 19.78
C LYS A 508 -38.97 2.19 18.96
N GLY A 509 -39.08 1.89 17.67
CA GLY A 509 -40.11 2.44 16.77
C GLY A 509 -40.23 3.97 16.80
N GLU A 510 -41.44 4.48 17.00
CA GLU A 510 -41.69 5.94 17.04
C GLU A 510 -40.95 6.65 18.18
N ARG A 511 -40.79 6.02 19.35
CA ARG A 511 -40.05 6.61 20.48
C ARG A 511 -38.58 6.81 20.12
N ALA A 512 -37.97 5.85 19.44
CA ALA A 512 -36.60 5.98 18.93
C ALA A 512 -36.47 7.06 17.84
N SER A 513 -37.52 7.25 17.04
CA SER A 513 -37.52 8.18 15.91
C SER A 513 -37.79 9.63 16.30
N ARG A 514 -38.59 9.86 17.37
CA ARG A 514 -39.02 11.19 17.82
C ARG A 514 -38.40 11.63 19.15
N GLY A 515 -37.81 10.71 19.90
CA GLY A 515 -37.17 10.96 21.18
C GLY A 515 -35.72 11.46 21.05
N PRO A 516 -35.00 11.53 22.19
CA PRO A 516 -33.57 11.83 22.20
C PRO A 516 -32.78 10.86 21.30
N LYS A 517 -31.70 11.35 20.69
CA LYS A 517 -30.87 10.54 19.78
C LYS A 517 -30.23 9.37 20.54
N GLN A 518 -30.37 8.16 20.00
CA GLN A 518 -29.71 6.96 20.51
C GLN A 518 -28.60 6.56 19.53
N PHE A 519 -27.35 6.90 19.84
CA PHE A 519 -26.21 6.70 18.95
C PHE A 519 -25.75 5.24 18.93
N ILE A 520 -25.41 4.79 17.74
CA ILE A 520 -24.86 3.46 17.43
C ILE A 520 -23.41 3.62 16.96
N ASP A 521 -23.18 4.52 16.00
CA ASP A 521 -21.84 4.93 15.58
C ASP A 521 -21.59 6.35 16.10
N TYR A 522 -20.67 6.44 17.05
CA TYR A 522 -20.32 7.68 17.72
C TYR A 522 -19.56 8.62 16.78
N GLN A 523 -18.61 8.11 15.99
CA GLN A 523 -17.73 8.96 15.19
C GLN A 523 -18.47 9.58 14.01
N ASN A 524 -19.36 8.81 13.37
CA ASN A 524 -20.13 9.26 12.19
C ASN A 524 -21.54 9.78 12.53
N ASP A 525 -21.88 9.91 13.82
CA ASP A 525 -23.18 10.41 14.28
C ASP A 525 -24.39 9.58 13.80
N VAL A 526 -24.23 8.25 13.65
CA VAL A 526 -25.34 7.36 13.24
C VAL A 526 -26.14 6.92 14.45
N SER A 527 -27.46 7.09 14.38
CA SER A 527 -28.40 6.72 15.45
C SER A 527 -29.38 5.62 15.03
N VAL A 528 -30.10 5.05 16.01
CA VAL A 528 -31.21 4.10 15.76
C VAL A 528 -32.21 4.69 14.74
N SER A 529 -32.53 5.98 14.86
CA SER A 529 -33.46 6.65 13.96
C SER A 529 -33.01 6.65 12.49
N ASP A 530 -31.70 6.63 12.24
CA ASP A 530 -31.13 6.61 10.89
C ASP A 530 -31.23 5.22 10.25
N ILE A 531 -31.07 4.15 11.04
CA ILE A 531 -31.29 2.77 10.57
C ILE A 531 -32.76 2.55 10.26
N LEU A 532 -33.67 2.99 11.14
CA LEU A 532 -35.12 2.90 10.91
C LEU A 532 -35.56 3.69 9.67
N LEU A 533 -34.92 4.84 9.42
CA LEU A 533 -35.12 5.61 8.20
C LEU A 533 -34.65 4.82 6.97
N ALA A 534 -33.46 4.23 7.01
CA ALA A 534 -32.93 3.44 5.90
C ALA A 534 -33.86 2.28 5.53
N VAL A 535 -34.35 1.53 6.53
CA VAL A 535 -35.32 0.46 6.31
C VAL A 535 -36.61 0.99 5.69
N ARG A 536 -37.15 2.11 6.19
CA ARG A 536 -38.35 2.74 5.62
C ARG A 536 -38.17 3.19 4.17
N GLU A 537 -36.94 3.54 3.79
CA GLU A 537 -36.58 3.91 2.41
C GLU A 537 -36.26 2.70 1.52
N GLY A 538 -36.44 1.47 2.01
CA GLY A 538 -36.29 0.23 1.22
C GLY A 538 -34.91 -0.41 1.27
N TYR A 539 -34.03 0.00 2.19
CA TYR A 539 -32.74 -0.66 2.37
C TYR A 539 -32.86 -1.87 3.31
N HIS A 540 -32.63 -3.07 2.79
CA HIS A 540 -32.70 -4.32 3.55
C HIS A 540 -31.32 -4.94 3.88
N SER A 541 -30.37 -4.87 2.94
CA SER A 541 -29.03 -5.42 3.14
C SER A 541 -28.25 -4.59 4.17
N VAL A 542 -27.57 -5.25 5.11
CA VAL A 542 -26.64 -4.58 6.05
C VAL A 542 -25.60 -3.74 5.33
N GLU A 543 -25.13 -4.19 4.16
CA GLU A 543 -24.16 -3.47 3.33
C GLU A 543 -24.76 -2.19 2.71
N HIS A 544 -26.05 -2.19 2.38
CA HIS A 544 -26.74 -0.97 1.94
C HIS A 544 -26.99 0.01 3.08
N VAL A 545 -27.46 -0.47 4.23
CA VAL A 545 -27.66 0.37 5.42
C VAL A 545 -26.33 1.00 5.86
N LYS A 546 -25.23 0.22 5.84
CA LYS A 546 -23.88 0.70 6.09
C LYS A 546 -23.50 1.87 5.17
N ARG A 547 -23.66 1.71 3.85
CA ARG A 547 -23.33 2.75 2.84
C ARG A 547 -24.25 3.97 2.94
N TYR A 548 -25.54 3.76 3.17
CA TYR A 548 -26.53 4.84 3.24
C TYR A 548 -26.35 5.71 4.49
N THR A 549 -26.01 5.09 5.62
CA THR A 549 -25.86 5.78 6.92
C THR A 549 -24.42 6.18 7.24
N ALA A 550 -23.43 5.61 6.54
CA ALA A 550 -21.99 5.64 6.88
C ALA A 550 -21.63 4.94 8.22
N MET A 551 -22.49 4.04 8.70
CA MET A 551 -22.22 3.24 9.90
C MET A 551 -20.93 2.41 9.74
N GLY A 552 -20.03 2.51 10.71
CA GLY A 552 -18.77 1.77 10.74
C GLY A 552 -17.72 2.25 9.73
N PHE A 553 -17.87 3.45 9.15
CA PHE A 553 -16.87 4.06 8.25
C PHE A 553 -15.81 4.89 8.98
N GLY A 554 -15.94 5.04 10.31
CA GLY A 554 -15.01 5.83 11.12
C GLY A 554 -13.61 5.22 11.18
N THR A 555 -12.68 5.95 11.79
CA THR A 555 -11.31 5.45 12.00
C THR A 555 -11.26 4.27 12.98
N ASP A 556 -12.30 4.10 13.79
CA ASP A 556 -12.53 2.95 14.66
C ASP A 556 -13.03 1.71 13.89
N GLN A 557 -13.53 1.87 12.64
CA GLN A 557 -14.12 0.83 11.79
C GLN A 557 -15.32 0.11 12.44
N GLY A 558 -16.09 0.83 13.27
CA GLY A 558 -17.32 0.32 13.87
C GLY A 558 -17.11 -0.73 14.97
N LYS A 559 -15.94 -0.73 15.62
CA LYS A 559 -15.58 -1.66 16.73
C LYS A 559 -16.65 -1.70 17.84
N LEU A 560 -17.29 -0.56 18.12
CA LEU A 560 -18.36 -0.45 19.13
C LEU A 560 -19.77 -0.57 18.55
N GLY A 561 -19.97 -0.05 17.33
CA GLY A 561 -21.31 0.18 16.77
C GLY A 561 -21.87 -0.94 15.90
N ASN A 562 -21.04 -1.74 15.23
CA ASN A 562 -21.51 -2.64 14.17
C ASN A 562 -22.52 -3.68 14.68
N ILE A 563 -22.27 -4.32 15.83
CA ILE A 563 -23.18 -5.35 16.37
C ILE A 563 -24.52 -4.74 16.81
N ASN A 564 -24.48 -3.59 17.49
CA ASN A 564 -25.70 -2.87 17.88
C ASN A 564 -26.50 -2.43 16.65
N GLY A 565 -25.83 -1.93 15.62
CA GLY A 565 -26.45 -1.54 14.35
C GLY A 565 -27.08 -2.72 13.60
N MET A 566 -26.38 -3.85 13.54
CA MET A 566 -26.90 -5.09 12.98
C MET A 566 -28.13 -5.58 13.74
N ALA A 567 -28.10 -5.58 15.07
CA ALA A 567 -29.22 -6.05 15.88
C ALA A 567 -30.45 -5.13 15.76
N VAL A 568 -30.26 -3.81 15.70
CA VAL A 568 -31.33 -2.84 15.43
C VAL A 568 -31.90 -3.03 14.02
N LEU A 569 -31.06 -3.30 13.03
CA LEU A 569 -31.51 -3.61 11.66
C LEU A 569 -32.31 -4.91 11.60
N ALA A 570 -31.82 -5.97 12.24
CA ALA A 570 -32.48 -7.27 12.31
C ALA A 570 -33.87 -7.14 12.94
N GLU A 571 -33.98 -6.42 14.06
CA GLU A 571 -35.26 -6.11 14.70
C GLU A 571 -36.18 -5.32 13.78
N ALA A 572 -35.68 -4.29 13.08
CA ALA A 572 -36.47 -3.47 12.17
C ALA A 572 -36.98 -4.24 10.94
N LEU A 573 -36.27 -5.29 10.52
CA LEU A 573 -36.63 -6.17 9.39
C LEU A 573 -37.42 -7.41 9.81
N GLY A 574 -37.58 -7.68 11.11
CA GLY A 574 -38.17 -8.91 11.61
C GLY A 574 -37.32 -10.16 11.32
N GLN A 575 -36.00 -10.01 11.29
CA GLN A 575 -35.02 -11.07 11.02
C GLN A 575 -34.22 -11.43 12.27
N SER A 576 -33.59 -12.61 12.27
CA SER A 576 -32.51 -12.93 13.22
C SER A 576 -31.21 -12.23 12.82
N ILE A 577 -30.31 -12.01 13.79
CA ILE A 577 -29.00 -11.39 13.55
C ILE A 577 -28.16 -12.17 12.50
N PRO A 578 -28.13 -13.51 12.50
CA PRO A 578 -27.47 -14.28 11.45
C PRO A 578 -28.04 -14.04 10.05
N GLU A 579 -29.36 -13.93 9.90
CA GLU A 579 -30.04 -13.72 8.61
C GLU A 579 -29.77 -12.34 8.02
N THR A 580 -29.62 -11.31 8.86
CA THR A 580 -29.25 -9.95 8.44
C THR A 580 -27.82 -9.88 7.86
N GLY A 581 -26.96 -10.84 8.23
CA GLY A 581 -25.59 -10.97 7.76
C GLY A 581 -24.60 -10.02 8.46
N THR A 582 -23.30 -10.33 8.39
CA THR A 582 -22.22 -9.46 8.88
C THR A 582 -21.65 -8.61 7.76
N THR A 583 -21.07 -7.46 8.10
CA THR A 583 -20.26 -6.70 7.15
C THR A 583 -18.88 -7.33 6.99
N THR A 584 -18.28 -7.18 5.82
CA THR A 584 -16.94 -7.74 5.56
C THR A 584 -15.87 -7.12 6.47
N PHE A 585 -15.10 -7.94 7.17
CA PHE A 585 -13.89 -7.52 7.91
C PHE A 585 -12.72 -7.39 6.92
N ARG A 586 -12.03 -6.25 6.92
CA ARG A 586 -10.91 -5.97 6.02
C ARG A 586 -9.65 -5.56 6.81
N PRO A 587 -8.45 -5.82 6.29
CA PRO A 587 -7.27 -5.09 6.72
C PRO A 587 -7.45 -3.60 6.39
N ASN A 588 -6.92 -2.67 7.18
CA ASN A 588 -6.11 -2.91 8.38
C ASN A 588 -6.98 -2.94 9.66
N TYR A 589 -6.64 -3.77 10.66
CA TYR A 589 -7.35 -3.81 11.95
C TYR A 589 -7.43 -2.43 12.62
N THR A 590 -6.31 -1.72 12.61
CA THR A 590 -6.16 -0.30 12.92
C THR A 590 -5.37 0.37 11.78
N PRO A 591 -5.52 1.68 11.54
CA PRO A 591 -4.76 2.39 10.52
C PRO A 591 -3.25 2.21 10.67
N VAL A 592 -2.55 2.17 9.53
CA VAL A 592 -1.09 2.07 9.43
C VAL A 592 -0.60 3.23 8.57
N SER A 593 0.52 3.86 8.93
CA SER A 593 1.05 4.98 8.16
C SER A 593 1.46 4.55 6.74
N PHE A 594 1.33 5.46 5.78
CA PHE A 594 1.83 5.21 4.43
C PHE A 594 3.36 5.09 4.41
N GLY A 595 4.06 5.81 5.28
CA GLY A 595 5.51 5.68 5.48
C GLY A 595 5.91 4.24 5.84
N ALA A 596 5.21 3.59 6.77
CA ALA A 596 5.45 2.20 7.14
C ALA A 596 5.21 1.24 5.96
N ILE A 597 4.16 1.47 5.15
CA ILE A 597 3.87 0.66 3.95
C ILE A 597 4.95 0.85 2.87
N ALA A 598 5.44 2.06 2.65
CA ALA A 598 6.51 2.35 1.69
C ALA A 598 7.87 1.80 2.17
N GLY A 599 8.19 1.95 3.46
CA GLY A 599 9.44 1.50 4.05
C GLY A 599 10.65 2.27 3.48
N ARG A 600 11.50 1.56 2.73
CA ARG A 600 12.69 2.12 2.09
C ARG A 600 12.59 2.21 0.57
N GLU A 601 11.44 1.87 -0.01
CA GLU A 601 11.16 1.97 -1.44
C GLU A 601 10.80 3.43 -1.78
N LEU A 602 11.76 4.34 -1.60
CA LEU A 602 11.63 5.79 -1.75
C LEU A 602 12.86 6.33 -2.46
N GLY A 603 12.71 7.45 -3.20
CA GLY A 603 13.82 8.08 -3.94
C GLY A 603 14.52 7.09 -4.87
N ASP A 604 15.85 7.07 -4.86
CA ASP A 604 16.66 6.17 -5.69
C ASP A 604 16.50 4.67 -5.37
N CYS A 605 15.86 4.33 -4.25
CA CYS A 605 15.53 2.96 -3.87
C CYS A 605 14.09 2.55 -4.25
N PHE A 606 13.31 3.45 -4.89
CA PHE A 606 11.97 3.13 -5.35
C PHE A 606 11.99 2.07 -6.46
N ASP A 607 12.91 2.21 -7.41
CA ASP A 607 13.15 1.25 -8.49
C ASP A 607 14.67 1.15 -8.76
N PRO A 608 15.25 -0.03 -9.07
CA PRO A 608 16.68 -0.16 -9.24
C PRO A 608 17.21 0.69 -10.40
N VAL A 609 18.28 1.44 -10.14
CA VAL A 609 19.03 2.18 -11.16
C VAL A 609 20.20 1.33 -11.66
N ARG A 610 20.14 0.90 -12.92
CA ARG A 610 21.20 0.15 -13.61
C ARG A 610 22.17 1.10 -14.30
N LYS A 611 23.46 0.82 -14.15
CA LYS A 611 24.59 1.60 -14.68
C LYS A 611 25.53 0.67 -15.43
N THR A 612 25.99 1.08 -16.61
CA THR A 612 26.97 0.30 -17.39
C THR A 612 28.35 0.41 -16.74
N CYS A 613 29.29 -0.42 -17.16
CA CYS A 613 30.70 -0.29 -16.76
C CYS A 613 31.34 1.03 -17.24
N LEU A 614 30.72 1.72 -18.21
CA LEU A 614 31.15 3.02 -18.72
C LEU A 614 30.46 4.19 -18.01
N HIS A 615 29.59 3.95 -17.03
CA HIS A 615 28.82 5.02 -16.39
C HIS A 615 29.71 6.11 -15.78
N ASP A 616 30.74 5.74 -15.02
CA ASP A 616 31.65 6.72 -14.41
C ASP A 616 32.46 7.46 -15.47
N TRP A 617 32.88 6.77 -16.53
CA TRP A 617 33.54 7.40 -17.68
C TRP A 617 32.61 8.42 -18.37
N ASN A 618 31.33 8.08 -18.56
CA ASN A 618 30.33 8.98 -19.13
C ASN A 618 30.14 10.23 -18.24
N VAL A 619 30.07 10.05 -16.91
CA VAL A 619 29.97 11.17 -15.94
C VAL A 619 31.20 12.08 -16.02
N GLU A 620 32.40 11.51 -16.04
CA GLU A 620 33.67 12.25 -16.15
C GLU A 620 33.76 13.06 -17.45
N HIS A 621 33.12 12.60 -18.52
CA HIS A 621 33.07 13.27 -19.83
C HIS A 621 31.84 14.17 -20.01
N GLY A 622 31.11 14.46 -18.91
CA GLY A 622 30.02 15.42 -18.89
C GLY A 622 28.72 14.94 -19.53
N ALA A 623 28.51 13.62 -19.64
CA ALA A 623 27.27 13.09 -20.19
C ALA A 623 26.04 13.56 -19.41
N VAL A 624 25.01 13.98 -20.13
CA VAL A 624 23.64 14.08 -19.60
C VAL A 624 22.98 12.72 -19.80
N PHE A 625 22.18 12.25 -18.84
CA PHE A 625 21.60 10.91 -18.87
C PHE A 625 20.08 10.93 -19.09
N GLU A 626 19.58 9.91 -19.77
CA GLU A 626 18.15 9.56 -19.83
C GLU A 626 17.87 8.22 -19.15
N ASP A 627 16.61 8.00 -18.79
CA ASP A 627 16.11 6.75 -18.23
C ASP A 627 15.54 5.84 -19.33
N VAL A 628 16.23 4.74 -19.62
CA VAL A 628 15.81 3.73 -20.59
C VAL A 628 15.43 2.46 -19.84
N GLY A 629 14.16 2.39 -19.44
CA GLY A 629 13.73 1.43 -18.41
C GLY A 629 14.50 1.73 -17.13
N ASN A 630 15.16 0.71 -16.58
CA ASN A 630 15.98 0.85 -15.37
C ASN A 630 17.40 1.36 -15.65
N TRP A 631 17.82 1.53 -16.90
CA TRP A 631 19.18 1.95 -17.25
C TRP A 631 19.34 3.46 -17.32
N LYS A 632 20.42 3.98 -16.74
CA LYS A 632 20.93 5.32 -17.04
C LYS A 632 21.84 5.26 -18.27
N ARG A 633 21.37 5.75 -19.41
CA ARG A 633 22.16 5.86 -20.65
C ARG A 633 22.57 7.30 -20.90
N ALA A 634 23.76 7.51 -21.45
CA ALA A 634 24.16 8.84 -21.91
C ALA A 634 23.21 9.28 -23.04
N HIS A 635 22.51 10.39 -22.82
CA HIS A 635 21.58 11.02 -23.75
C HIS A 635 22.34 11.85 -24.79
N TYR A 636 23.29 12.68 -24.33
CA TYR A 636 24.23 13.46 -25.15
C TYR A 636 25.40 13.98 -24.28
N TYR A 637 26.44 14.53 -24.91
CA TYR A 637 27.67 15.03 -24.29
C TYR A 637 27.88 16.51 -24.63
N PRO A 638 27.31 17.46 -23.85
CA PRO A 638 27.46 18.88 -24.11
C PRO A 638 28.88 19.39 -23.84
N LYS A 639 29.35 20.30 -24.68
CA LYS A 639 30.49 21.18 -24.35
C LYS A 639 29.99 22.42 -23.59
N PRO A 640 30.88 23.14 -22.87
CA PRO A 640 30.50 24.38 -22.19
C PRO A 640 29.78 25.35 -23.14
N GLY A 641 28.56 25.75 -22.78
CA GLY A 641 27.73 26.68 -23.56
C GLY A 641 26.84 26.05 -24.62
N GLU A 642 26.89 24.72 -24.82
CA GLU A 642 25.97 24.02 -25.71
C GLU A 642 24.68 23.63 -24.97
N ASP A 643 23.53 23.87 -25.60
CA ASP A 643 22.29 23.16 -25.26
C ASP A 643 22.27 21.76 -25.91
N MET A 644 21.20 21.00 -25.65
CA MET A 644 21.03 19.66 -26.23
C MET A 644 21.10 19.69 -27.76
N HIS A 645 20.42 20.65 -28.41
CA HIS A 645 20.36 20.71 -29.86
C HIS A 645 21.72 21.03 -30.51
N ALA A 646 22.50 21.92 -29.89
CA ALA A 646 23.85 22.25 -30.34
C ALA A 646 24.81 21.06 -30.16
N ALA A 647 24.76 20.39 -29.01
CA ALA A 647 25.56 19.20 -28.73
C ALA A 647 25.25 18.05 -29.70
N VAL A 648 23.96 17.70 -29.84
CA VAL A 648 23.49 16.65 -30.76
C VAL A 648 23.81 16.99 -32.21
N ARG A 649 23.69 18.26 -32.61
CA ARG A 649 24.10 18.73 -33.95
C ARG A 649 25.58 18.43 -34.20
N ARG A 650 26.45 18.82 -33.26
CA ARG A 650 27.89 18.59 -33.35
C ARG A 650 28.22 17.10 -33.38
N GLU A 651 27.62 16.31 -32.49
CA GLU A 651 27.82 14.86 -32.41
C GLU A 651 27.40 14.15 -33.71
N CYS A 652 26.21 14.45 -34.25
CA CYS A 652 25.75 13.90 -35.52
C CYS A 652 26.74 14.20 -36.66
N LEU A 653 27.18 15.46 -36.78
CA LEU A 653 28.15 15.85 -37.81
C LEU A 653 29.51 15.20 -37.60
N ALA A 654 29.96 15.02 -36.35
CA ALA A 654 31.19 14.32 -36.04
C ALA A 654 31.13 12.85 -36.48
N VAL A 655 30.02 12.14 -36.21
CA VAL A 655 29.83 10.75 -36.66
C VAL A 655 29.80 10.66 -38.19
N ARG A 656 29.06 11.54 -38.85
CA ARG A 656 28.90 11.54 -40.31
C ARG A 656 30.21 11.89 -41.05
N ASN A 657 30.99 12.84 -40.53
CA ASN A 657 32.17 13.37 -41.23
C ASN A 657 33.48 12.72 -40.77
N ALA A 658 33.51 12.14 -39.58
CA ALA A 658 34.72 11.63 -38.95
C ALA A 658 34.47 10.27 -38.28
N VAL A 659 34.33 10.24 -36.95
CA VAL A 659 34.06 9.05 -36.16
C VAL A 659 33.46 9.43 -34.81
N GLY A 660 32.56 8.61 -34.29
CA GLY A 660 32.07 8.74 -32.92
C GLY A 660 32.00 7.41 -32.20
N LEU A 661 31.87 7.51 -30.87
CA LEU A 661 31.79 6.38 -29.95
C LEU A 661 30.49 6.44 -29.14
N LEU A 662 29.75 5.34 -29.08
CA LEU A 662 28.55 5.21 -28.26
C LEU A 662 28.67 4.02 -27.31
N ASP A 663 28.28 4.21 -26.05
CA ASP A 663 28.01 3.11 -25.12
C ASP A 663 26.73 2.37 -25.53
N TYR A 664 26.93 1.17 -26.06
CA TYR A 664 25.89 0.29 -26.59
C TYR A 664 25.69 -0.95 -25.70
N SER A 665 26.25 -0.92 -24.48
CA SER A 665 26.28 -2.07 -23.57
C SER A 665 24.88 -2.56 -23.17
N THR A 666 23.88 -1.67 -23.14
CA THR A 666 22.55 -1.94 -22.56
C THR A 666 21.65 -2.85 -23.38
N LEU A 667 21.95 -3.11 -24.66
CA LEU A 667 21.17 -4.07 -25.48
C LEU A 667 21.11 -5.42 -24.79
N GLY A 668 19.97 -6.12 -24.87
CA GLY A 668 19.90 -7.50 -24.41
C GLY A 668 20.79 -8.40 -25.26
N LYS A 669 21.42 -9.41 -24.64
CA LYS A 669 22.34 -10.33 -25.30
C LYS A 669 22.03 -11.74 -24.81
N ILE A 670 21.75 -12.65 -25.74
CA ILE A 670 21.33 -14.02 -25.43
C ILE A 670 22.22 -14.97 -26.21
N ASP A 671 23.01 -15.77 -25.48
CA ASP A 671 23.75 -16.90 -26.02
C ASP A 671 22.76 -18.06 -26.24
N VAL A 672 22.75 -18.62 -27.45
CA VAL A 672 21.85 -19.69 -27.88
C VAL A 672 22.68 -20.81 -28.46
N ARG A 673 22.63 -21.97 -27.81
CA ARG A 673 23.46 -23.11 -28.19
C ARG A 673 22.66 -24.40 -28.28
N GLY A 674 23.01 -25.26 -29.22
CA GLY A 674 22.52 -26.62 -29.33
C GLY A 674 22.17 -27.02 -30.76
N PRO A 675 22.10 -28.33 -31.04
CA PRO A 675 21.96 -28.85 -32.39
C PRO A 675 20.69 -28.36 -33.10
N ASP A 676 19.65 -28.00 -32.34
CA ASP A 676 18.37 -27.55 -32.88
C ASP A 676 18.22 -26.02 -32.89
N ALA A 677 19.30 -25.26 -32.60
CA ALA A 677 19.27 -23.80 -32.50
C ALA A 677 18.79 -23.11 -33.79
N VAL A 678 19.21 -23.60 -34.97
CA VAL A 678 18.76 -23.06 -36.26
C VAL A 678 17.25 -23.22 -36.43
N GLU A 679 16.71 -24.38 -36.08
CA GLU A 679 15.28 -24.67 -36.17
C GLU A 679 14.51 -23.76 -35.21
N PHE A 680 14.97 -23.64 -33.98
CA PHE A 680 14.37 -22.75 -32.99
C PHE A 680 14.33 -21.29 -33.46
N LEU A 681 15.44 -20.75 -33.96
CA LEU A 681 15.49 -19.38 -34.49
C LEU A 681 14.59 -19.20 -35.72
N ASN A 682 14.46 -20.23 -36.57
CA ASN A 682 13.52 -20.23 -37.69
C ASN A 682 12.05 -20.18 -37.22
N ARG A 683 11.70 -20.80 -36.10
CA ARG A 683 10.34 -20.71 -35.55
C ARG A 683 10.06 -19.33 -34.94
N LEU A 684 11.05 -18.70 -34.32
CA LEU A 684 10.90 -17.41 -33.64
C LEU A 684 10.90 -16.20 -34.58
N TYR A 685 11.92 -16.07 -35.43
CA TYR A 685 12.11 -14.89 -36.26
C TYR A 685 11.35 -14.99 -37.58
N VAL A 686 10.97 -13.85 -38.16
CA VAL A 686 10.25 -13.83 -39.46
C VAL A 686 11.11 -14.31 -40.63
N ASN A 687 12.42 -14.06 -40.59
CA ASN A 687 13.37 -14.42 -41.63
C ASN A 687 14.06 -15.78 -41.34
N SER A 688 14.66 -16.38 -42.37
CA SER A 688 15.30 -17.70 -42.24
C SER A 688 16.71 -17.59 -41.67
N TRP A 689 17.15 -18.59 -40.88
CA TRP A 689 18.48 -18.72 -40.31
C TRP A 689 19.31 -19.84 -40.94
N THR A 690 18.68 -20.75 -41.70
CA THR A 690 19.28 -21.99 -42.22
C THR A 690 20.57 -21.76 -43.02
N LYS A 691 20.62 -20.72 -43.86
CA LYS A 691 21.76 -20.42 -44.75
C LYS A 691 22.78 -19.42 -44.18
N LEU A 692 22.59 -18.93 -42.96
CA LEU A 692 23.54 -17.98 -42.34
C LEU A 692 24.83 -18.73 -42.00
N GLN A 693 25.98 -18.38 -42.54
CA GLN A 693 27.23 -19.09 -42.23
C GLN A 693 27.84 -18.63 -40.90
N PRO A 694 28.62 -19.47 -40.19
CA PRO A 694 29.46 -19.00 -39.09
C PRO A 694 30.32 -17.78 -39.48
N GLY A 695 30.53 -16.85 -38.57
CA GLY A 695 31.22 -15.58 -38.87
C GLY A 695 30.31 -14.51 -39.48
N ARG A 696 29.02 -14.78 -39.73
CA ARG A 696 28.06 -13.84 -40.31
C ARG A 696 27.03 -13.35 -39.28
N CYS A 697 26.53 -12.15 -39.55
CA CYS A 697 25.48 -11.49 -38.77
C CYS A 697 24.17 -11.44 -39.58
N ARG A 698 23.03 -11.34 -38.91
CA ARG A 698 21.72 -11.14 -39.54
C ARG A 698 20.80 -10.34 -38.62
N TYR A 699 20.19 -9.29 -39.19
CA TYR A 699 19.09 -8.58 -38.54
C TYR A 699 17.80 -9.38 -38.67
N GLY A 700 16.97 -9.41 -37.62
CA GLY A 700 15.70 -10.14 -37.60
C GLY A 700 14.63 -9.41 -36.82
N LEU A 701 13.37 -9.64 -37.20
CA LEU A 701 12.18 -9.19 -36.47
C LEU A 701 11.55 -10.38 -35.74
N LEU A 702 11.16 -10.15 -34.49
CA LEU A 702 10.37 -11.06 -33.67
C LEU A 702 8.93 -10.56 -33.62
N LEU A 703 7.99 -11.47 -33.84
CA LEU A 703 6.56 -11.18 -33.74
C LEU A 703 5.97 -11.81 -32.48
N ASP A 704 4.92 -11.18 -31.96
CA ASP A 704 3.98 -11.86 -31.09
C ASP A 704 3.08 -12.82 -31.91
N GLU A 705 2.23 -13.58 -31.22
CA GLU A 705 1.28 -14.51 -31.87
C GLU A 705 0.26 -13.78 -32.77
N ASN A 706 0.04 -12.48 -32.56
CA ASN A 706 -0.84 -11.64 -33.38
C ASN A 706 -0.20 -11.11 -34.66
N GLY A 707 1.09 -11.39 -34.88
CA GLY A 707 1.83 -10.92 -36.05
C GLY A 707 2.38 -9.50 -35.92
N MET A 708 2.38 -8.94 -34.71
CA MET A 708 2.84 -7.59 -34.41
C MET A 708 4.31 -7.64 -34.02
N VAL A 709 5.09 -6.64 -34.44
CA VAL A 709 6.52 -6.56 -34.12
C VAL A 709 6.68 -6.31 -32.63
N MET A 710 7.30 -7.27 -31.94
CA MET A 710 7.52 -7.23 -30.50
C MET A 710 8.94 -6.80 -30.16
N ASP A 711 9.93 -7.20 -30.96
CA ASP A 711 11.34 -6.86 -30.78
C ASP A 711 12.12 -7.11 -32.07
N ASP A 712 13.36 -6.64 -32.09
CA ASP A 712 14.29 -6.76 -33.21
C ASP A 712 15.74 -6.80 -32.73
N GLY A 713 16.65 -7.12 -33.63
CA GLY A 713 18.06 -7.08 -33.32
C GLY A 713 18.93 -7.78 -34.35
N VAL A 714 20.23 -7.67 -34.15
CA VAL A 714 21.23 -8.35 -34.96
C VAL A 714 21.76 -9.55 -34.19
N SER A 715 21.72 -10.72 -34.82
CA SER A 715 22.32 -11.92 -34.23
C SER A 715 23.50 -12.40 -35.06
N ILE A 716 24.45 -13.00 -34.37
CA ILE A 716 25.66 -13.56 -34.96
C ILE A 716 25.68 -15.08 -34.83
N ARG A 717 26.15 -15.76 -35.87
CA ARG A 717 26.38 -17.21 -35.83
C ARG A 717 27.84 -17.47 -35.48
N LEU A 718 28.09 -17.80 -34.22
CA LEU A 718 29.43 -18.04 -33.66
C LEU A 718 30.01 -19.36 -34.18
N ALA A 719 29.20 -20.41 -34.21
CA ALA A 719 29.53 -21.72 -34.78
C ALA A 719 28.30 -22.34 -35.45
N GLU A 720 28.39 -23.59 -35.90
CA GLU A 720 27.26 -24.27 -36.55
C GLU A 720 26.00 -24.29 -35.67
N ASP A 721 26.16 -24.57 -34.38
CA ASP A 721 25.09 -24.75 -33.40
C ASP A 721 25.13 -23.69 -32.29
N HIS A 722 25.79 -22.55 -32.53
CA HIS A 722 26.03 -21.51 -31.52
C HIS A 722 25.78 -20.11 -32.08
N PHE A 723 24.91 -19.36 -31.42
CA PHE A 723 24.51 -18.01 -31.80
C PHE A 723 24.60 -17.08 -30.60
N LEU A 724 24.86 -15.81 -30.88
CA LEU A 724 24.66 -14.73 -29.91
C LEU A 724 23.65 -13.75 -30.52
N LEU A 725 22.49 -13.63 -29.89
CA LEU A 725 21.43 -12.72 -30.32
C LEU A 725 21.54 -11.41 -29.57
N THR A 726 21.18 -10.32 -30.23
CA THR A 726 20.87 -9.05 -29.56
C THR A 726 19.37 -8.77 -29.61
N THR A 727 18.90 -8.04 -28.60
CA THR A 727 17.53 -7.54 -28.49
C THR A 727 17.58 -6.06 -28.16
N THR A 728 16.45 -5.37 -28.22
CA THR A 728 16.37 -4.01 -27.69
C THR A 728 16.73 -3.94 -26.20
N THR A 729 17.13 -2.76 -25.71
CA THR A 729 17.53 -2.54 -24.31
C THR A 729 16.40 -2.89 -23.33
N SER A 730 15.19 -2.38 -23.58
CA SER A 730 14.02 -2.63 -22.73
C SER A 730 13.39 -4.01 -22.97
N GLY A 731 13.61 -4.61 -24.14
CA GLY A 731 13.12 -5.94 -24.48
C GLY A 731 13.89 -7.11 -23.87
N ALA A 732 15.12 -6.90 -23.39
CA ALA A 732 16.05 -7.95 -23.00
C ALA A 732 15.45 -9.08 -22.13
N ALA A 733 14.87 -8.73 -20.98
CA ALA A 733 14.28 -9.71 -20.07
C ALA A 733 13.03 -10.37 -20.69
N ARG A 734 12.18 -9.56 -21.34
CA ARG A 734 10.94 -10.04 -21.98
C ARG A 734 11.23 -11.07 -23.06
N ILE A 735 12.23 -10.84 -23.90
CA ILE A 735 12.57 -11.75 -25.01
C ILE A 735 13.24 -13.02 -24.49
N MET A 736 14.11 -12.95 -23.49
CA MET A 736 14.63 -14.14 -22.82
C MET A 736 13.48 -15.01 -22.28
N SER A 737 12.55 -14.41 -21.53
CA SER A 737 11.37 -15.13 -21.00
C SER A 737 10.45 -15.66 -22.11
N TRP A 738 10.30 -14.93 -23.22
CA TRP A 738 9.54 -15.38 -24.38
C TRP A 738 10.14 -16.64 -25.00
N MET A 739 11.45 -16.62 -25.25
CA MET A 739 12.18 -17.75 -25.83
C MET A 739 12.11 -18.98 -24.90
N GLU A 740 12.33 -18.80 -23.60
CA GLU A 740 12.19 -19.86 -22.59
C GLU A 740 10.78 -20.42 -22.51
N ARG A 741 9.74 -19.59 -22.57
CA ARG A 741 8.34 -20.05 -22.59
C ARG A 741 8.12 -21.03 -23.74
N TRP A 742 8.51 -20.67 -24.96
CA TRP A 742 8.29 -21.54 -26.13
C TRP A 742 9.10 -22.84 -26.04
N LEU A 743 10.35 -22.79 -25.58
CA LEU A 743 11.14 -24.01 -25.37
C LEU A 743 10.54 -24.91 -24.28
N GLN A 744 10.11 -24.35 -23.16
CA GLN A 744 9.64 -25.13 -22.02
C GLN A 744 8.21 -25.66 -22.20
N THR A 745 7.33 -24.91 -22.86
CA THR A 745 5.90 -25.25 -22.92
C THR A 745 5.44 -25.82 -24.26
N GLU A 746 6.06 -25.42 -25.37
CA GLU A 746 5.59 -25.80 -26.71
C GLU A 746 6.57 -26.71 -27.46
N TRP A 747 7.87 -26.48 -27.32
CA TRP A 747 8.93 -27.21 -28.04
C TRP A 747 9.97 -27.85 -27.10
N PRO A 748 9.56 -28.61 -26.07
CA PRO A 748 10.47 -29.21 -25.10
C PRO A 748 11.37 -30.32 -25.69
N ASP A 749 11.10 -30.74 -26.92
CA ASP A 749 11.89 -31.69 -27.69
C ASP A 749 13.13 -31.08 -28.36
N LEU A 750 13.15 -29.75 -28.56
CA LEU A 750 14.31 -29.07 -29.14
C LEU A 750 15.45 -29.00 -28.14
N ARG A 751 16.64 -29.46 -28.55
CA ARG A 751 17.86 -29.39 -27.73
C ARG A 751 18.53 -28.04 -27.94
N VAL A 752 17.96 -27.02 -27.31
CA VAL A 752 18.45 -25.64 -27.34
C VAL A 752 18.58 -25.13 -25.90
N TYR A 753 19.69 -24.48 -25.62
CA TYR A 753 20.02 -23.91 -24.32
C TYR A 753 20.23 -22.40 -24.50
N LEU A 754 19.57 -21.64 -23.64
CA LEU A 754 19.61 -20.19 -23.65
C LEU A 754 20.38 -19.70 -22.43
N THR A 755 21.22 -18.69 -22.59
CA THR A 755 21.88 -18.02 -21.48
C THR A 755 21.90 -16.53 -21.74
N SER A 756 21.35 -15.73 -20.83
CA SER A 756 21.52 -14.28 -20.92
C SER A 756 22.98 -13.93 -20.63
N VAL A 757 23.60 -13.23 -21.57
CA VAL A 757 24.96 -12.69 -21.45
C VAL A 757 24.96 -11.17 -21.58
N THR A 758 23.80 -10.54 -21.28
CA THR A 758 23.59 -9.09 -21.35
C THR A 758 24.62 -8.33 -20.54
N ASP A 759 24.80 -8.71 -19.28
CA ASP A 759 25.73 -8.03 -18.35
C ASP A 759 27.17 -8.54 -18.44
N GLN A 760 27.41 -9.59 -19.22
CA GLN A 760 28.76 -10.16 -19.42
C GLN A 760 29.63 -9.30 -20.34
N TYR A 761 29.00 -8.60 -21.29
CA TYR A 761 29.71 -7.83 -22.30
C TYR A 761 29.41 -6.33 -22.20
N ALA A 762 30.48 -5.54 -22.13
CA ALA A 762 30.42 -4.15 -22.53
C ALA A 762 30.44 -4.07 -24.06
N VAL A 763 29.71 -3.10 -24.61
CA VAL A 763 29.67 -2.88 -26.05
C VAL A 763 29.87 -1.40 -26.33
N ALA A 764 30.89 -1.08 -27.12
CA ALA A 764 31.06 0.26 -27.70
C ALA A 764 30.82 0.17 -29.21
N THR A 765 30.13 1.15 -29.79
CA THR A 765 30.18 1.32 -31.25
C THR A 765 31.28 2.30 -31.62
N VAL A 766 31.96 2.06 -32.74
CA VAL A 766 32.86 3.03 -33.39
C VAL A 766 32.32 3.25 -34.79
N THR A 767 31.77 4.42 -35.02
CA THR A 767 30.88 4.69 -36.16
C THR A 767 31.32 5.94 -36.91
N GLY A 768 31.45 5.85 -38.24
CA GLY A 768 31.84 6.95 -39.13
C GLY A 768 32.90 6.53 -40.15
N PRO A 769 33.18 7.36 -41.16
CA PRO A 769 34.14 7.04 -42.23
C PRO A 769 35.57 6.77 -41.73
N GLN A 770 35.98 7.29 -40.56
CA GLN A 770 37.31 7.02 -39.99
C GLN A 770 37.33 5.81 -39.04
N ALA A 771 36.20 5.14 -38.79
CA ALA A 771 36.10 4.04 -37.82
C ALA A 771 37.10 2.91 -38.09
N ARG A 772 37.31 2.57 -39.38
CA ARG A 772 38.29 1.56 -39.78
C ARG A 772 39.69 1.90 -39.29
N LYS A 773 40.14 3.14 -39.50
CA LYS A 773 41.48 3.59 -39.12
C LYS A 773 41.70 3.57 -37.62
N VAL A 774 40.67 3.93 -36.84
CA VAL A 774 40.71 3.85 -35.37
C VAL A 774 40.95 2.42 -34.93
N LEU A 775 40.15 1.47 -35.44
CA LEU A 775 40.27 0.07 -35.04
C LEU A 775 41.55 -0.61 -35.54
N SER A 776 41.97 -0.34 -36.77
CA SER A 776 43.25 -0.85 -37.30
C SER A 776 44.47 -0.40 -36.49
N ALA A 777 44.38 0.73 -35.77
CA ALA A 777 45.47 1.24 -34.94
C ALA A 777 45.59 0.58 -33.56
N VAL A 778 44.56 -0.15 -33.10
CA VAL A 778 44.51 -0.68 -31.73
C VAL A 778 44.11 -2.15 -31.61
N CYS A 779 43.58 -2.74 -32.68
CA CYS A 779 43.08 -4.09 -32.64
C CYS A 779 44.05 -5.06 -33.32
N ASP A 780 44.56 -6.00 -32.53
CA ASP A 780 45.44 -7.06 -32.97
C ASP A 780 44.63 -8.30 -33.41
N GLY A 781 45.07 -8.96 -34.48
CA GLY A 781 44.49 -10.20 -34.97
C GLY A 781 43.30 -10.06 -35.93
N ILE A 782 42.93 -8.83 -36.32
CA ILE A 782 41.83 -8.56 -37.26
C ILE A 782 42.33 -7.77 -38.47
N ASP A 783 42.09 -8.29 -39.68
CA ASP A 783 42.21 -7.54 -40.93
C ASP A 783 40.89 -6.79 -41.20
N PHE A 784 40.98 -5.46 -41.26
CA PHE A 784 39.83 -4.57 -41.46
C PHE A 784 39.58 -4.19 -42.94
N GLY A 785 40.34 -4.75 -43.88
CA GLY A 785 40.10 -4.62 -45.31
C GLY A 785 38.68 -5.09 -45.68
N ASN A 786 38.05 -4.44 -46.66
CA ASN A 786 36.65 -4.70 -47.02
C ASN A 786 36.38 -6.16 -47.42
N GLU A 787 37.31 -6.78 -48.15
CA GLU A 787 37.22 -8.19 -48.55
C GLU A 787 37.37 -9.14 -47.36
N ALA A 788 38.33 -8.85 -46.46
CA ALA A 788 38.61 -9.64 -45.28
C ALA A 788 37.52 -9.52 -44.20
N PHE A 789 36.85 -8.37 -44.11
CA PHE A 789 35.83 -8.07 -43.12
C PHE A 789 34.58 -7.43 -43.76
N PRO A 790 33.77 -8.20 -44.51
CA PRO A 790 32.60 -7.69 -45.23
C PRO A 790 31.47 -7.26 -44.28
N PHE A 791 30.56 -6.42 -44.77
CA PHE A 791 29.37 -6.00 -44.01
C PHE A 791 28.52 -7.20 -43.54
N MET A 792 27.93 -7.10 -42.34
CA MET A 792 27.19 -8.17 -41.67
C MET A 792 28.04 -9.43 -41.44
N SER A 793 29.26 -9.23 -40.95
CA SER A 793 30.15 -10.28 -40.44
C SER A 793 30.79 -9.85 -39.13
N PHE A 794 31.49 -10.76 -38.45
CA PHE A 794 32.25 -10.45 -37.24
C PHE A 794 33.63 -11.11 -37.26
N ARG A 795 34.56 -10.56 -36.49
CA ARG A 795 35.91 -11.08 -36.26
C ARG A 795 36.24 -11.03 -34.78
N GLU A 796 37.17 -11.87 -34.35
CA GLU A 796 37.67 -11.89 -32.98
C GLU A 796 39.16 -11.56 -33.00
N GLY A 797 39.59 -10.80 -32.00
CA GLY A 797 40.96 -10.37 -31.82
C GLY A 797 41.13 -9.78 -30.42
N THR A 798 42.09 -8.88 -30.26
CA THR A 798 42.34 -8.22 -28.99
C THR A 798 42.55 -6.72 -29.14
N ILE A 799 42.20 -5.94 -28.11
CA ILE A 799 42.58 -4.53 -27.98
C ILE A 799 43.38 -4.42 -26.69
N ASP A 800 44.68 -4.12 -26.80
CA ASP A 800 45.59 -4.03 -25.66
C ASP A 800 45.55 -5.31 -24.78
N GLY A 801 45.59 -6.48 -25.43
CA GLY A 801 45.50 -7.79 -24.79
C GLY A 801 44.11 -8.21 -24.30
N VAL A 802 43.10 -7.33 -24.36
CA VAL A 802 41.72 -7.65 -23.97
C VAL A 802 40.98 -8.28 -25.13
N PHE A 803 40.28 -9.39 -24.88
CA PHE A 803 39.40 -10.02 -25.88
C PHE A 803 38.39 -9.00 -26.46
N ALA A 804 38.33 -8.95 -27.78
CA ALA A 804 37.42 -8.11 -28.53
C ALA A 804 36.76 -8.93 -29.65
N ARG A 805 35.43 -9.01 -29.60
CA ARG A 805 34.62 -9.49 -30.72
C ARG A 805 34.04 -8.28 -31.45
N VAL A 806 34.46 -8.08 -32.69
CA VAL A 806 34.12 -6.91 -33.49
C VAL A 806 33.11 -7.31 -34.56
N LEU A 807 31.96 -6.64 -34.63
CA LEU A 807 30.91 -6.87 -35.62
C LEU A 807 30.87 -5.68 -36.58
N ARG A 808 30.89 -5.91 -37.89
CA ARG A 808 30.70 -4.84 -38.89
C ARG A 808 29.20 -4.68 -39.19
N VAL A 809 28.52 -3.93 -38.33
CA VAL A 809 27.07 -3.68 -38.34
C VAL A 809 26.80 -2.20 -38.07
N SER A 810 25.69 -1.66 -38.58
CA SER A 810 25.42 -0.23 -38.54
C SER A 810 23.94 0.05 -38.27
N PHE A 811 23.69 0.90 -37.28
CA PHE A 811 22.37 1.50 -37.01
C PHE A 811 22.32 2.98 -37.41
N SER A 812 23.34 3.49 -38.11
CA SER A 812 23.43 4.87 -38.57
C SER A 812 23.47 5.00 -40.10
N GLY A 813 23.75 3.91 -40.83
CA GLY A 813 24.04 3.97 -42.26
C GLY A 813 25.49 4.34 -42.61
N GLU A 814 26.33 4.67 -41.63
CA GLU A 814 27.78 4.81 -41.85
C GLU A 814 28.49 3.46 -41.73
N LEU A 815 29.76 3.40 -42.16
CA LEU A 815 30.69 2.38 -41.71
C LEU A 815 30.72 2.36 -40.17
N SER A 816 30.51 1.19 -39.59
CA SER A 816 30.35 1.06 -38.15
C SER A 816 30.78 -0.32 -37.70
N TYR A 817 31.32 -0.35 -36.47
CA TYR A 817 31.74 -1.55 -35.80
C TYR A 817 31.19 -1.56 -34.37
N GLU A 818 30.59 -2.68 -33.94
CA GLU A 818 30.28 -2.93 -32.54
C GLU A 818 31.38 -3.80 -31.92
N ILE A 819 31.95 -3.36 -30.80
CA ILE A 819 33.05 -4.04 -30.12
C ILE A 819 32.55 -4.60 -28.80
N TYR A 820 32.46 -5.93 -28.73
CA TYR A 820 32.06 -6.68 -27.54
C TYR A 820 33.31 -7.09 -26.77
N THR A 821 33.36 -6.72 -25.50
CA THR A 821 34.48 -7.01 -24.60
C THR A 821 33.95 -7.39 -23.22
N PRO A 822 34.68 -8.17 -22.39
CA PRO A 822 34.26 -8.45 -21.03
C PRO A 822 33.94 -7.16 -20.27
N ALA A 823 32.79 -7.12 -19.58
CA ALA A 823 32.27 -5.88 -19.00
C ALA A 823 33.23 -5.21 -18.00
N ASN A 824 34.01 -6.00 -17.26
CA ASN A 824 35.04 -5.49 -16.34
C ASN A 824 36.21 -4.76 -17.04
N MET A 825 36.40 -4.96 -18.35
CA MET A 825 37.41 -4.28 -19.16
C MET A 825 36.82 -3.22 -20.10
N GLY A 826 35.50 -3.00 -20.07
CA GLY A 826 34.81 -2.09 -20.98
C GLY A 826 35.36 -0.67 -20.95
N ARG A 827 35.60 -0.12 -19.75
CA ARG A 827 36.17 1.22 -19.58
C ARG A 827 37.57 1.35 -20.20
N HIS A 828 38.44 0.37 -19.94
CA HIS A 828 39.79 0.33 -20.50
C HIS A 828 39.75 0.35 -22.04
N VAL A 829 38.91 -0.49 -22.64
CA VAL A 829 38.74 -0.55 -24.09
C VAL A 829 38.18 0.76 -24.64
N ALA A 830 37.17 1.36 -24.00
CA ALA A 830 36.59 2.64 -24.43
C ALA A 830 37.62 3.78 -24.39
N GLU A 831 38.41 3.89 -23.31
CA GLU A 831 39.49 4.88 -23.22
C GLU A 831 40.56 4.66 -24.30
N ARG A 832 40.90 3.40 -24.59
CA ARG A 832 41.87 3.07 -25.65
C ARG A 832 41.35 3.46 -27.04
N LEU A 833 40.07 3.21 -27.31
CA LEU A 833 39.40 3.60 -28.56
C LEU A 833 39.35 5.12 -28.70
N MET A 834 38.99 5.85 -27.64
CA MET A 834 38.97 7.30 -27.63
C MET A 834 40.36 7.89 -27.93
N ARG A 835 41.42 7.43 -27.26
CA ARG A 835 42.79 7.90 -27.52
C ARG A 835 43.24 7.64 -28.95
N ALA A 836 42.94 6.46 -29.50
CA ALA A 836 43.30 6.15 -30.89
C ALA A 836 42.48 6.93 -31.92
N GLY A 837 41.28 7.37 -31.54
CA GLY A 837 40.41 8.20 -32.36
C GLY A 837 40.71 9.70 -32.32
N GLU A 838 41.52 10.19 -31.37
CA GLU A 838 41.85 11.62 -31.24
C GLU A 838 42.38 12.25 -32.54
N PRO A 839 43.35 11.65 -33.28
CA PRO A 839 43.85 12.22 -34.54
C PRO A 839 42.77 12.32 -35.63
N TYR A 840 41.68 11.59 -35.47
CA TYR A 840 40.55 11.54 -36.41
C TYR A 840 39.33 12.31 -35.91
N GLY A 841 39.42 13.01 -34.77
CA GLY A 841 38.32 13.81 -34.22
C GLY A 841 37.19 12.98 -33.59
N ILE A 842 37.51 11.83 -32.98
CA ILE A 842 36.51 10.98 -32.35
C ILE A 842 35.67 11.74 -31.31
N THR A 843 34.35 11.57 -31.39
CA THR A 843 33.40 12.27 -30.52
C THR A 843 32.48 11.26 -29.82
N PRO A 844 32.39 11.27 -28.47
CA PRO A 844 31.39 10.47 -27.81
C PRO A 844 30.00 11.03 -28.11
N TYR A 845 29.02 10.15 -28.31
CA TYR A 845 27.64 10.54 -28.57
C TYR A 845 26.66 9.64 -27.82
N GLY A 846 25.51 10.22 -27.50
CA GLY A 846 24.48 9.53 -26.72
C GLY A 846 23.30 9.02 -27.55
N THR A 847 22.24 8.62 -26.87
CA THR A 847 21.04 8.07 -27.48
C THR A 847 20.28 9.07 -28.35
N GLU A 848 20.31 10.37 -28.05
CA GLU A 848 19.64 11.37 -28.89
C GLU A 848 20.28 11.44 -30.28
N THR A 849 21.62 11.52 -30.33
CA THR A 849 22.37 11.46 -31.59
C THR A 849 22.14 10.13 -32.29
N MET A 850 22.11 9.01 -31.56
CA MET A 850 21.76 7.69 -32.14
C MET A 850 20.36 7.72 -32.79
N HIS A 851 19.38 8.36 -32.17
CA HIS A 851 18.01 8.49 -32.67
C HIS A 851 17.93 9.37 -33.93
N VAL A 852 18.69 10.46 -34.01
CA VAL A 852 18.80 11.25 -35.24
C VAL A 852 19.41 10.41 -36.36
N LEU A 853 20.56 9.77 -36.12
CA LEU A 853 21.30 9.03 -37.15
C LEU A 853 20.49 7.85 -37.73
N ARG A 854 19.77 7.11 -36.88
CA ARG A 854 18.89 6.02 -37.33
C ARG A 854 17.62 6.56 -38.01
N GLY A 855 17.10 7.70 -37.54
CA GLY A 855 15.94 8.38 -38.13
C GLY A 855 16.21 8.86 -39.55
N GLU A 856 17.41 9.37 -39.82
CA GLU A 856 17.87 9.75 -41.17
C GLU A 856 17.87 8.56 -42.15
N LYS A 857 18.08 7.34 -41.65
CA LYS A 857 18.04 6.10 -42.43
C LYS A 857 16.68 5.41 -42.46
N GLY A 858 15.68 5.93 -41.75
CA GLY A 858 14.38 5.27 -41.63
C GLY A 858 14.43 3.93 -40.89
N TYR A 859 15.41 3.73 -40.00
CA TYR A 859 15.42 2.55 -39.13
C TYR A 859 14.45 2.76 -37.97
N ILE A 860 13.76 1.69 -37.59
CA ILE A 860 12.75 1.71 -36.52
C ILE A 860 13.41 1.65 -35.15
N ILE A 861 12.71 2.14 -34.14
CA ILE A 861 12.90 1.75 -32.74
C ILE A 861 11.61 1.11 -32.25
N VAL A 862 11.70 -0.15 -31.83
CA VAL A 862 10.56 -0.87 -31.25
C VAL A 862 10.09 -0.14 -29.98
N GLY A 863 8.79 0.11 -29.88
CA GLY A 863 8.18 0.89 -28.80
C GLY A 863 8.06 2.39 -29.08
N GLN A 864 8.75 2.92 -30.11
CA GLN A 864 8.59 4.30 -30.58
C GLN A 864 7.93 4.34 -31.96
N ASP A 865 8.47 3.61 -32.93
CA ASP A 865 7.88 3.47 -34.27
C ASP A 865 6.97 2.23 -34.38
N THR A 866 6.86 1.45 -33.31
CA THR A 866 5.90 0.36 -33.14
C THR A 866 5.17 0.52 -31.81
N ASP A 867 3.87 0.23 -31.80
CA ASP A 867 2.99 0.43 -30.64
C ASP A 867 2.22 -0.85 -30.23
N GLY A 868 2.70 -2.00 -30.69
CA GLY A 868 2.02 -3.30 -30.53
C GLY A 868 0.90 -3.55 -31.55
N SER A 869 0.65 -2.63 -32.49
CA SER A 869 -0.33 -2.82 -33.59
C SER A 869 0.29 -2.83 -35.00
N VAL A 870 1.63 -2.77 -35.06
CA VAL A 870 2.41 -2.62 -36.29
C VAL A 870 3.01 -3.96 -36.71
N THR A 871 2.72 -4.37 -37.95
CA THR A 871 3.26 -5.59 -38.56
C THR A 871 4.51 -5.29 -39.40
N PRO A 872 5.30 -6.30 -39.81
CA PRO A 872 6.37 -6.09 -40.78
C PRO A 872 5.90 -5.47 -42.10
N MET A 873 4.65 -5.71 -42.52
CA MET A 873 4.09 -5.13 -43.75
C MET A 873 3.89 -3.63 -43.61
N ASP A 874 3.40 -3.20 -42.44
CA ASP A 874 3.19 -1.78 -42.13
C ASP A 874 4.51 -1.01 -42.13
N LEU A 875 5.59 -1.64 -41.68
CA LEU A 875 6.94 -1.07 -41.67
C LEU A 875 7.60 -1.00 -43.07
N GLY A 876 6.95 -1.52 -44.12
CA GLY A 876 7.61 -1.72 -45.42
C GLY A 876 8.68 -2.82 -45.42
N MET A 877 8.77 -3.61 -44.34
CA MET A 877 9.71 -4.70 -44.15
C MET A 877 9.12 -6.08 -44.49
N GLY A 878 8.00 -6.11 -45.21
CA GLY A 878 7.31 -7.35 -45.61
C GLY A 878 8.18 -8.34 -46.38
N GLY A 879 9.18 -7.83 -47.12
CA GLY A 879 10.17 -8.67 -47.81
C GLY A 879 11.03 -9.54 -46.89
N MET A 880 11.14 -9.20 -45.60
CA MET A 880 11.86 -10.00 -44.60
C MET A 880 11.08 -11.25 -44.17
N VAL A 881 9.75 -11.27 -44.35
CA VAL A 881 8.91 -12.40 -43.95
C VAL A 881 9.15 -13.56 -44.89
N ALA A 882 9.83 -14.60 -44.41
CA ALA A 882 10.22 -15.74 -45.21
C ALA A 882 8.99 -16.49 -45.74
N ARG A 883 8.91 -16.70 -47.06
CA ARG A 883 7.76 -17.36 -47.70
C ARG A 883 7.69 -18.86 -47.39
N ASN A 884 8.84 -19.54 -47.39
CA ASN A 884 8.96 -21.00 -47.41
C ASN A 884 9.18 -21.65 -46.02
N LYS A 885 8.94 -20.92 -44.92
CA LYS A 885 8.93 -21.48 -43.57
C LYS A 885 7.77 -20.91 -42.77
N ASP A 886 7.33 -21.61 -41.74
CA ASP A 886 6.44 -21.01 -40.74
C ASP A 886 7.25 -20.33 -39.62
N CYS A 887 6.59 -19.47 -38.85
CA CYS A 887 7.12 -18.85 -37.64
C CYS A 887 6.00 -18.21 -36.82
N LEU A 888 6.30 -17.92 -35.57
CA LEU A 888 5.40 -17.20 -34.68
C LEU A 888 4.89 -15.90 -35.32
N GLY A 889 3.59 -15.66 -35.15
CA GLY A 889 2.90 -14.50 -35.69
C GLY A 889 2.57 -14.55 -37.19
N LYS A 890 3.25 -15.37 -38.01
CA LYS A 890 3.05 -15.39 -39.47
C LYS A 890 1.62 -15.73 -39.86
N ARG A 891 1.00 -16.71 -39.19
CA ARG A 891 -0.42 -17.07 -39.41
C ARG A 891 -1.35 -15.87 -39.24
N SER A 892 -1.04 -14.99 -38.29
CA SER A 892 -1.88 -13.84 -37.97
C SER A 892 -1.77 -12.71 -38.97
N LEU A 893 -0.68 -12.64 -39.75
CA LEU A 893 -0.52 -11.67 -40.84
C LEU A 893 -1.60 -11.85 -41.93
N MET A 894 -2.15 -13.06 -42.08
CA MET A 894 -3.19 -13.38 -43.06
C MET A 894 -4.62 -13.07 -42.60
N ARG A 895 -4.83 -12.53 -41.39
CA ARG A 895 -6.16 -12.16 -40.90
C ARG A 895 -6.70 -10.95 -41.67
N SER A 896 -8.02 -10.82 -41.74
CA SER A 896 -8.70 -9.76 -42.50
C SER A 896 -8.23 -8.34 -42.14
N HIS A 897 -7.90 -8.08 -40.86
CA HIS A 897 -7.43 -6.77 -40.42
C HIS A 897 -5.96 -6.48 -40.74
N THR A 898 -5.07 -7.48 -40.65
CA THR A 898 -3.63 -7.32 -40.95
C THR A 898 -3.33 -7.41 -42.44
N ASN A 899 -4.19 -8.08 -43.21
CA ASN A 899 -4.10 -8.19 -44.66
C ASN A 899 -5.06 -7.24 -45.40
N GLY A 900 -5.80 -6.40 -44.66
CA GLY A 900 -6.76 -5.46 -45.22
C GLY A 900 -6.16 -4.09 -45.54
N ALA A 901 -6.86 -3.30 -46.34
CA ALA A 901 -6.53 -1.90 -46.59
C ALA A 901 -6.82 -1.02 -45.36
N GLY A 902 -6.31 0.22 -45.36
CA GLY A 902 -6.57 1.19 -44.31
C GLY A 902 -5.66 1.04 -43.08
N ARG A 903 -4.56 0.30 -43.19
CA ARG A 903 -3.56 0.15 -42.12
C ARG A 903 -2.65 1.36 -42.08
N LYS A 904 -2.18 1.73 -40.88
CA LYS A 904 -1.13 2.75 -40.75
C LYS A 904 0.19 2.13 -41.17
N GLN A 905 0.89 2.79 -42.08
CA GLN A 905 2.14 2.34 -42.67
C GLN A 905 3.24 3.36 -42.38
N PHE A 906 4.45 2.86 -42.21
CA PHE A 906 5.62 3.63 -41.87
C PHE A 906 6.12 4.45 -43.06
N VAL A 907 6.19 5.77 -42.88
CA VAL A 907 6.55 6.74 -43.91
C VAL A 907 7.43 7.84 -43.32
N GLY A 908 8.09 8.60 -44.20
CA GLY A 908 8.72 9.86 -43.83
C GLY A 908 7.76 11.04 -44.02
N LEU A 909 7.98 12.10 -43.25
CA LEU A 909 7.36 13.40 -43.40
C LEU A 909 8.44 14.48 -43.45
N LEU A 910 8.23 15.43 -44.35
CA LEU A 910 9.05 16.62 -44.49
C LEU A 910 8.17 17.83 -44.22
N ALA A 911 8.43 18.56 -43.14
CA ALA A 911 7.76 19.83 -42.90
C ALA A 911 8.02 20.78 -44.07
N ASP A 912 7.00 21.57 -44.44
CA ASP A 912 7.15 22.53 -45.53
C ASP A 912 8.14 23.65 -45.17
N ASP A 913 8.15 24.07 -43.90
CA ASP A 913 9.27 24.84 -43.33
C ASP A 913 10.39 23.88 -42.90
N PRO A 914 11.57 23.91 -43.55
CA PRO A 914 12.70 23.06 -43.20
C PRO A 914 13.22 23.25 -41.78
N ALA A 915 12.93 24.39 -41.13
CA ALA A 915 13.33 24.64 -39.75
C ALA A 915 12.34 24.06 -38.73
N CYS A 916 11.13 23.70 -39.15
CA CYS A 916 10.05 23.28 -38.26
C CYS A 916 10.16 21.79 -37.92
N VAL A 917 10.51 21.47 -36.68
CA VAL A 917 10.47 20.09 -36.15
C VAL A 917 9.03 19.75 -35.76
N LEU A 918 8.50 18.66 -36.31
CA LEU A 918 7.13 18.21 -36.01
C LEU A 918 7.13 17.54 -34.62
N PRO A 919 6.11 17.77 -33.78
CA PRO A 919 6.09 17.14 -32.46
C PRO A 919 5.85 15.63 -32.59
N GLU A 920 6.67 14.83 -31.92
CA GLU A 920 6.41 13.40 -31.72
C GLU A 920 5.06 13.20 -31.02
N GLY A 921 4.27 12.22 -31.47
CA GLY A 921 2.87 12.03 -31.06
C GLY A 921 1.86 12.98 -31.72
N GLY A 922 2.31 13.95 -32.51
CA GLY A 922 1.46 14.86 -33.27
C GLY A 922 0.52 14.11 -34.22
N GLN A 923 -0.77 14.46 -34.19
CA GLN A 923 -1.79 13.76 -34.97
C GLN A 923 -1.84 14.26 -36.40
N ILE A 924 -1.87 13.34 -37.36
CA ILE A 924 -1.88 13.66 -38.79
C ILE A 924 -3.31 13.76 -39.29
N LEU A 925 -3.65 14.91 -39.85
CA LEU A 925 -4.92 15.27 -40.44
C LEU A 925 -4.75 15.53 -41.95
N GLN A 926 -5.86 15.48 -42.68
CA GLN A 926 -5.89 15.86 -44.09
C GLN A 926 -5.68 17.37 -44.32
N GLY A 927 -6.05 18.19 -43.34
CA GLY A 927 -5.87 19.64 -43.36
C GLY A 927 -6.24 20.29 -42.02
N PRO A 928 -6.01 21.60 -41.87
CA PRO A 928 -6.44 22.36 -40.70
C PRO A 928 -7.95 22.28 -40.50
N THR A 929 -8.40 22.28 -39.24
CA THR A 929 -9.82 22.15 -38.91
C THR A 929 -10.17 22.91 -37.62
N GLN A 930 -11.39 23.45 -37.56
CA GLN A 930 -11.97 24.05 -36.36
C GLN A 930 -13.00 23.13 -35.70
N ALA A 931 -13.23 21.94 -36.27
CA ALA A 931 -14.18 20.98 -35.71
C ALA A 931 -13.66 20.43 -34.37
N ALA A 932 -14.57 20.26 -33.41
CA ALA A 932 -14.24 19.66 -32.11
C ALA A 932 -13.79 18.18 -32.24
N ILE A 933 -14.14 17.52 -33.36
CA ILE A 933 -13.75 16.15 -33.69
C ILE A 933 -13.29 16.14 -35.14
N ALA A 934 -12.11 15.57 -35.40
CA ALA A 934 -11.54 15.46 -36.74
C ALA A 934 -11.01 14.03 -36.98
N PRO A 935 -11.20 13.46 -38.19
CA PRO A 935 -10.61 12.18 -38.55
C PRO A 935 -9.07 12.26 -38.53
N MET A 936 -8.45 11.36 -37.76
CA MET A 936 -6.99 11.22 -37.69
C MET A 936 -6.54 10.09 -38.61
N PHE A 937 -5.55 10.39 -39.45
CA PHE A 937 -5.02 9.45 -40.43
C PHE A 937 -3.76 8.76 -39.94
N GLY A 938 -3.12 9.28 -38.89
CA GLY A 938 -1.84 8.77 -38.43
C GLY A 938 -1.27 9.63 -37.33
N HIS A 939 -0.01 9.37 -37.00
CA HIS A 939 0.75 10.16 -36.04
C HIS A 939 2.24 10.15 -36.37
N VAL A 940 2.93 11.19 -35.93
CA VAL A 940 4.39 11.28 -35.95
C VAL A 940 4.95 10.38 -34.86
N THR A 941 5.87 9.48 -35.22
CA THR A 941 6.52 8.55 -34.28
C THR A 941 7.88 9.04 -33.82
N SER A 942 8.64 9.67 -34.73
CA SER A 942 9.98 10.20 -34.46
C SER A 942 10.16 11.53 -35.19
N SER A 943 10.81 12.53 -34.59
CA SER A 943 11.12 13.79 -35.32
C SER A 943 12.37 14.50 -34.83
N TYR A 944 13.18 14.94 -35.78
CA TYR A 944 14.51 15.48 -35.51
C TYR A 944 14.84 16.64 -36.43
N MET A 945 15.75 17.51 -35.98
CA MET A 945 16.49 18.40 -36.87
C MET A 945 17.73 17.65 -37.38
N SER A 946 17.78 17.30 -38.66
CA SER A 946 18.93 16.61 -39.27
C SER A 946 20.02 17.61 -39.66
N PRO A 947 21.20 17.56 -39.02
CA PRO A 947 22.29 18.47 -39.35
C PRO A 947 22.88 18.23 -40.74
N VAL A 948 22.94 16.96 -41.18
CA VAL A 948 23.55 16.59 -42.46
C VAL A 948 22.65 16.98 -43.64
N LEU A 949 21.33 17.00 -43.44
CA LEU A 949 20.35 17.44 -44.45
C LEU A 949 20.03 18.94 -44.36
N GLY A 950 20.45 19.61 -43.28
CA GLY A 950 20.18 21.03 -43.04
C GLY A 950 18.69 21.34 -42.82
N ARG A 951 17.90 20.35 -42.36
CA ARG A 951 16.44 20.49 -42.21
C ARG A 951 15.84 19.48 -41.22
N SER A 952 14.61 19.73 -40.80
CA SER A 952 13.81 18.79 -40.03
C SER A 952 13.36 17.59 -40.88
N ILE A 953 13.27 16.44 -40.21
CA ILE A 953 12.73 15.18 -40.71
C ILE A 953 11.80 14.58 -39.66
N ALA A 954 10.82 13.79 -40.09
CA ALA A 954 10.01 13.03 -39.18
C ALA A 954 9.61 11.67 -39.77
N LEU A 955 9.52 10.66 -38.92
CA LEU A 955 8.94 9.36 -39.24
C LEU A 955 7.52 9.32 -38.69
N ALA A 956 6.65 8.59 -39.39
CA ALA A 956 5.23 8.54 -39.04
C ALA A 956 4.59 7.21 -39.41
N LEU A 957 3.51 6.89 -38.71
CA LEU A 957 2.58 5.84 -39.08
C LEU A 957 1.32 6.49 -39.67
N LEU A 958 1.17 6.39 -40.99
CA LEU A 958 0.12 7.03 -41.77
C LEU A 958 -0.76 5.98 -42.46
N LYS A 959 -2.08 6.10 -42.31
CA LYS A 959 -3.07 5.25 -42.96
C LYS A 959 -2.88 5.25 -44.48
N ASP A 960 -2.63 4.06 -45.04
CA ASP A 960 -2.31 3.84 -46.46
C ASP A 960 -1.10 4.69 -46.92
N GLY A 961 -0.14 4.93 -46.02
CA GLY A 961 0.94 5.89 -46.22
C GLY A 961 1.83 5.62 -47.44
N GLN A 962 2.05 4.35 -47.80
CA GLN A 962 2.89 3.98 -48.95
C GLN A 962 2.29 4.45 -50.28
N GLU A 963 0.97 4.52 -50.38
CA GLU A 963 0.24 5.00 -51.57
C GLU A 963 0.11 6.54 -51.59
N ARG A 964 0.55 7.22 -50.53
CA ARG A 964 0.38 8.67 -50.32
C ARG A 964 1.66 9.47 -50.53
N MET A 965 2.69 8.88 -51.12
CA MET A 965 3.97 9.56 -51.38
C MET A 965 3.77 10.87 -52.16
N GLY A 966 4.37 11.95 -51.68
CA GLY A 966 4.26 13.30 -52.25
C GLY A 966 3.02 14.09 -51.82
N GLN A 967 2.03 13.48 -51.17
CA GLN A 967 0.83 14.18 -50.72
C GLN A 967 1.13 15.12 -49.54
N SER A 968 0.42 16.24 -49.48
CA SER A 968 0.44 17.15 -48.33
C SER A 968 -0.48 16.64 -47.22
N VAL A 969 -0.03 16.77 -45.99
CA VAL A 969 -0.75 16.48 -44.76
C VAL A 969 -0.55 17.62 -43.76
N THR A 970 -1.29 17.61 -42.67
CA THR A 970 -1.15 18.59 -41.60
C THR A 970 -1.01 17.88 -40.26
N VAL A 971 -0.01 18.27 -39.46
CA VAL A 971 0.17 17.78 -38.10
C VAL A 971 -0.42 18.78 -37.12
N ALA A 972 -1.34 18.31 -36.29
CA ALA A 972 -1.91 19.12 -35.21
C ALA A 972 -1.00 19.09 -33.99
N THR A 973 -0.80 20.26 -33.37
CA THR A 973 -0.03 20.42 -32.14
C THR A 973 -0.94 20.61 -30.93
N ALA A 974 -0.42 20.35 -29.72
CA ALA A 974 -1.19 20.48 -28.48
C ALA A 974 -1.67 21.90 -28.18
N ASP A 975 -1.00 22.92 -28.73
CA ASP A 975 -1.36 24.34 -28.61
C ASP A 975 -2.34 24.82 -29.70
N GLY A 976 -2.88 23.89 -30.51
CA GLY A 976 -3.90 24.18 -31.53
C GLY A 976 -3.37 24.72 -32.85
N ARG A 977 -2.05 24.70 -33.06
CA ARG A 977 -1.44 25.02 -34.36
C ARG A 977 -1.48 23.82 -35.31
N PHE A 978 -1.33 24.13 -36.59
CA PHE A 978 -1.34 23.18 -37.69
C PHE A 978 -0.07 23.35 -38.50
N MET A 979 0.75 22.29 -38.55
CA MET A 979 2.03 22.29 -39.24
C MET A 979 1.92 21.50 -40.54
N PRO A 980 2.04 22.15 -41.72
CA PRO A 980 1.98 21.45 -43.00
C PRO A 980 3.25 20.63 -43.24
N ALA A 981 3.06 19.43 -43.79
CA ALA A 981 4.15 18.52 -44.12
C ALA A 981 3.81 17.70 -45.38
N ARG A 982 4.83 17.11 -45.99
CA ARG A 982 4.72 16.28 -47.19
C ARG A 982 5.16 14.86 -46.89
N VAL A 983 4.37 13.90 -47.32
CA VAL A 983 4.70 12.47 -47.20
C VAL A 983 5.83 12.12 -48.16
N CYS A 984 6.83 11.39 -47.69
CA CYS A 984 7.96 10.93 -48.48
C CYS A 984 8.47 9.56 -48.01
N SER A 985 9.54 9.08 -48.65
CA SER A 985 10.28 7.91 -48.17
C SER A 985 10.73 8.11 -46.72
N PRO A 986 10.67 7.08 -45.86
CA PRO A 986 11.25 7.14 -44.52
C PRO A 986 12.79 7.18 -44.54
N VAL A 987 13.43 6.91 -45.68
CA VAL A 987 14.89 7.00 -45.84
C VAL A 987 15.26 8.37 -46.42
N PHE A 988 15.84 9.24 -45.59
CA PHE A 988 16.14 10.63 -45.94
C PHE A 988 17.59 10.84 -46.40
N TYR A 989 18.51 10.02 -45.91
CA TYR A 989 19.95 10.17 -46.14
C TYR A 989 20.57 8.91 -46.75
N ASP A 990 21.39 9.09 -47.79
CA ASP A 990 22.13 8.02 -48.50
C ASP A 990 21.25 6.78 -48.84
N PRO A 991 20.17 6.95 -49.62
CA PRO A 991 19.23 5.85 -49.90
C PRO A 991 19.88 4.67 -50.63
N GLU A 992 20.97 4.90 -51.37
CA GLU A 992 21.74 3.87 -52.07
C GLU A 992 22.71 3.11 -51.13
N GLY A 993 22.96 3.62 -49.92
CA GLY A 993 23.81 2.97 -48.92
C GLY A 993 25.31 3.01 -49.25
N ALA A 994 25.77 3.99 -50.03
CA ALA A 994 27.15 4.08 -50.46
C ALA A 994 28.13 4.22 -49.28
N ARG A 995 27.70 4.88 -48.20
CA ARG A 995 28.55 5.19 -47.04
C ARG A 995 28.80 4.01 -46.09
N GLN A 996 28.10 2.89 -46.28
CA GLN A 996 28.42 1.64 -45.57
C GLN A 996 29.61 0.90 -46.18
N ASN A 997 29.95 1.22 -47.42
CA ASN A 997 30.91 0.49 -48.25
C ASN A 997 32.18 1.30 -48.56
N VAL A 998 32.48 2.34 -47.78
CA VAL A 998 33.68 3.17 -47.97
C VAL A 998 34.95 2.31 -47.90
N GLU A 999 35.85 2.49 -48.86
CA GLU A 999 37.15 1.79 -48.96
C GLU A 999 38.17 2.21 -47.91
#